data_AF-A0AAE4IMS1-F1
#
_entry.id   AF-A0AAE4IMS1-F1
#
_cell.length_a   1.000
_cell.length_b   1.000
_cell.length_c   1.000
_cell.angle_alpha   90.00
_cell.angle_beta   90.00
_cell.angle_gamma   90.00
#
_symmetry.space_group_name_H-M   'P 1'
#
loop_
_entity.id
_entity.type
_entity.pdbx_description
1 polymer ?
#
loop_
_entity_poly.entity_id
_entity_poly.type
_entity_poly.pdbx_seq_one_letter_code
_entity_poly.pdbx_strand_id
1 'polypeptide(L)'
;MKVSKHPLSSLGASFWHQQVAQAPSSLTELLHHADWTDDATWRNAAKDASAQLSISRDSLADALADLHTAWNPSKKTLANIESLRDPATVVMVTGQQCNLFGGPSLIAHKALSVILQSKKLTNRLGRQVIPVFWLADEDHDLAEVLEGHAWGASLDDVFDVQLEWDSLSKEQRMASTRMVGSLALPASVRQATESWHVSDSVRETMSRAYEEGCSLRDGMARWISALFGHHGLVLFSRQHETFHQASAPLLSRAVSEVDSITQALALSTEAVLASGGHQQAAIDGTTVFHVTDSGERLKWTQDQGQWRHAAMPHGETWDAATLADTIHQHPETASPNVFMRLVLQSALLPVVGAAMGPSELAYAGQSTKMFEWAGLRQPVWMPRYSLTLLDGGKQPWLDELGLDWTAFRRPLHELQTSWVNALQPQDIETALSTWETSIHDQAKDLAKQVSALDATLEASVDAGRARMNKELERVRTKIRRAIRRRESVQMNRMERLASRVMPAGALQERTIATWSVLSHFGDHVFDHLMESLEGQEPDGHFLVQFEGVRPVEVEGVKPVEVKASIRQQALQERQSMSSQEYASRSLNISETLIAQIKEAKPTKIATFLPKIDVHEPDIRPAIEAAWALGIEVMVPKWSLLSPEMTFVSIATWDDVTVDDQGYLQPHRHEGRAPSKGEPHTHKMGEPMPNTPTPDSLLPESSLPDILWIPAVALDTQGGRIGYGKGYFDRAIHAMTLTEAKASKHASQQAKNGASTQPQRWAVCFSSWVYTDPLPQGPHDQTMHRIITENGILNV
;
A
#
# COMPACT_ATOMS: atom_id res chain seq x y z
N MET A 1 -4.33 14.98 3.33
CA MET A 1 -4.37 13.68 4.04
C MET A 1 -5.21 13.86 5.29
N LYS A 2 -5.99 12.85 5.67
CA LYS A 2 -6.75 12.83 6.93
C LYS A 2 -6.16 11.73 7.81
N VAL A 3 -5.78 12.08 9.03
CA VAL A 3 -5.20 11.15 9.99
C VAL A 3 -6.23 10.83 11.06
N SER A 4 -6.44 9.54 11.33
CA SER A 4 -7.26 9.08 12.45
C SER A 4 -6.46 8.10 13.31
N LYS A 5 -6.52 8.30 14.63
CA LYS A 5 -5.81 7.48 15.61
C LYS A 5 -6.74 6.45 16.20
N HIS A 6 -6.30 5.20 16.20
CA HIS A 6 -7.03 4.03 16.66
C HIS A 6 -6.28 3.37 17.83
N PRO A 7 -6.97 2.84 18.86
CA PRO A 7 -6.33 2.15 19.97
C PRO A 7 -5.57 0.91 19.50
N LEU A 8 -4.37 0.66 20.04
CA LEU A 8 -3.59 -0.55 19.73
C LEU A 8 -4.32 -1.86 20.09
N SER A 9 -5.25 -1.82 21.05
CA SER A 9 -6.12 -2.94 21.42
C SER A 9 -7.04 -3.38 20.29
N SER A 10 -7.52 -2.45 19.46
CA SER A 10 -8.34 -2.76 18.27
C SER A 10 -7.58 -3.57 17.23
N LEU A 11 -6.24 -3.49 17.27
CA LEU A 11 -5.31 -4.22 16.41
C LEU A 11 -4.61 -5.34 17.15
N GLY A 12 -5.25 -5.86 18.23
CA GLY A 12 -4.77 -6.94 19.08
C GLY A 12 -3.26 -6.96 19.30
N ALA A 13 -2.70 -5.79 19.54
CA ALA A 13 -1.34 -5.67 20.04
C ALA A 13 -1.21 -6.41 21.37
N SER A 14 -0.01 -6.88 21.71
CA SER A 14 0.21 -7.52 23.01
C SER A 14 -0.14 -6.57 24.15
N PHE A 15 -0.58 -7.12 25.27
CA PHE A 15 -0.85 -6.34 26.49
C PHE A 15 0.35 -5.47 26.86
N TRP A 16 1.56 -6.04 26.77
CA TRP A 16 2.81 -5.34 26.96
C TRP A 16 2.95 -4.09 26.08
N HIS A 17 2.73 -4.22 24.77
CA HIS A 17 2.85 -3.09 23.85
C HIS A 17 1.84 -1.99 24.17
N GLN A 18 0.60 -2.37 24.53
CA GLN A 18 -0.42 -1.42 24.95
C GLN A 18 -0.03 -0.68 26.23
N GLN A 19 0.51 -1.37 27.23
CA GLN A 19 0.96 -0.75 28.48
C GLN A 19 2.12 0.21 28.26
N VAL A 20 3.15 -0.19 27.51
CA VAL A 20 4.27 0.72 27.19
C VAL A 20 3.77 1.95 26.43
N ALA A 21 2.83 1.79 25.50
CA ALA A 21 2.31 2.89 24.72
C ALA A 21 1.35 3.82 25.50
N GLN A 22 0.52 3.30 26.39
CA GLN A 22 -0.61 4.07 26.94
C GLN A 22 -0.52 4.32 28.46
N ALA A 23 0.23 3.50 29.19
CA ALA A 23 0.43 3.65 30.63
C ALA A 23 1.84 3.19 31.08
N PRO A 24 2.93 3.73 30.49
CA PRO A 24 4.29 3.31 30.81
C PRO A 24 4.68 3.50 32.28
N SER A 25 4.08 4.47 32.99
CA SER A 25 4.24 4.62 34.45
C SER A 25 3.84 3.37 35.25
N SER A 26 2.95 2.51 34.74
CA SER A 26 2.63 1.24 35.40
C SER A 26 3.78 0.22 35.33
N LEU A 27 4.74 0.43 34.43
CA LEU A 27 5.89 -0.45 34.17
C LEU A 27 7.19 0.14 34.74
N THR A 28 7.08 0.98 35.76
CA THR A 28 8.17 1.75 36.34
C THR A 28 9.42 0.89 36.64
N GLU A 29 9.28 -0.29 37.25
CA GLU A 29 10.43 -1.15 37.56
C GLU A 29 11.07 -1.80 36.31
N LEU A 30 10.29 -1.99 35.24
CA LEU A 30 10.72 -2.63 34.00
C LEU A 30 11.31 -1.64 33.00
N LEU A 31 10.88 -0.39 33.07
CA LEU A 31 11.40 0.69 32.23
C LEU A 31 12.49 1.50 32.93
N HIS A 32 13.04 1.07 34.07
CA HIS A 32 13.99 1.89 34.85
C HIS A 32 13.42 3.28 35.22
N HIS A 33 12.14 3.33 35.53
CA HIS A 33 11.36 4.55 35.74
C HIS A 33 11.25 5.45 34.49
N ALA A 34 11.59 4.93 33.30
CA ALA A 34 11.52 5.67 32.05
C ALA A 34 10.11 5.70 31.48
N ASP A 35 9.27 6.54 32.08
CA ASP A 35 8.00 6.94 31.48
C ASP A 35 8.28 7.95 30.35
N TRP A 36 8.12 7.51 29.10
CA TRP A 36 8.35 8.35 27.92
C TRP A 36 7.34 9.50 27.77
N THR A 37 6.23 9.47 28.50
CA THR A 37 5.26 10.57 28.55
C THR A 37 5.69 11.68 29.50
N ASP A 38 6.62 11.43 30.43
CA ASP A 38 7.07 12.38 31.45
C ASP A 38 8.28 13.25 31.03
N ASP A 39 8.10 14.58 31.16
CA ASP A 39 9.11 15.61 31.44
C ASP A 39 10.44 15.13 31.99
N ALA A 40 10.37 14.71 33.24
CA ALA A 40 11.54 14.52 34.07
C ALA A 40 12.39 13.35 33.55
N THR A 41 11.75 12.31 33.04
CA THR A 41 12.39 11.14 32.44
C THR A 41 13.39 11.52 31.36
N TRP A 42 12.97 12.34 30.39
CA TRP A 42 13.83 12.73 29.27
C TRP A 42 15.03 13.58 29.70
N ARG A 43 14.84 14.47 30.69
CA ARG A 43 15.95 15.29 31.21
C ARG A 43 16.99 14.44 31.93
N ASN A 44 16.55 13.45 32.71
CA ASN A 44 17.43 12.51 33.40
C ASN A 44 18.18 11.62 32.40
N ALA A 45 17.47 11.05 31.43
CA ALA A 45 18.07 10.24 30.38
C ALA A 45 19.13 11.02 29.58
N ALA A 46 18.88 12.30 29.26
CA ALA A 46 19.85 13.12 28.51
C ALA A 46 21.12 13.41 29.31
N LYS A 47 21.02 13.48 30.65
CA LYS A 47 22.19 13.63 31.54
C LYS A 47 23.00 12.34 31.56
N ASP A 48 22.34 11.21 31.75
CA ASP A 48 22.96 9.89 31.87
C ASP A 48 23.64 9.47 30.56
N ALA A 49 22.94 9.63 29.43
CA ALA A 49 23.43 9.30 28.09
C ALA A 49 24.74 10.01 27.73
N SER A 50 24.95 11.22 28.24
CA SER A 50 26.16 12.01 27.94
C SER A 50 27.40 11.50 28.67
N ALA A 51 27.25 10.67 29.71
CA ALA A 51 28.31 10.29 30.64
C ALA A 51 28.76 8.82 30.53
N GLN A 52 28.16 8.03 29.63
CA GLN A 52 28.26 6.55 29.66
C GLN A 52 28.88 5.93 28.39
N LEU A 53 29.58 6.73 27.58
CA LEU A 53 30.17 6.27 26.32
C LEU A 53 31.44 5.45 26.53
N SER A 54 31.58 4.36 25.78
CA SER A 54 32.82 3.57 25.66
C SER A 54 33.76 4.11 24.57
N ILE A 55 33.31 5.12 23.82
CA ILE A 55 34.04 5.77 22.72
C ILE A 55 34.13 7.29 22.96
N SER A 56 35.23 7.91 22.53
CA SER A 56 35.31 9.37 22.54
C SER A 56 34.34 9.98 21.53
N ARG A 57 33.78 11.15 21.83
CA ARG A 57 32.84 11.83 20.92
C ARG A 57 33.49 12.21 19.58
N ASP A 58 34.78 12.54 19.60
CA ASP A 58 35.54 12.81 18.38
C ASP A 58 35.65 11.56 17.51
N SER A 59 36.07 10.43 18.10
CA SER A 59 36.17 9.16 17.38
C SER A 59 34.81 8.66 16.87
N LEU A 60 33.73 8.90 17.62
CA LEU A 60 32.37 8.62 17.18
C LEU A 60 31.99 9.44 15.95
N ALA A 61 32.21 10.76 15.98
CA ALA A 61 31.89 11.65 14.87
C ALA A 61 32.75 11.34 13.64
N ASP A 62 34.06 11.08 13.82
CA ASP A 62 34.98 10.71 12.75
C ASP A 62 34.57 9.40 12.07
N ALA A 63 34.30 8.34 12.84
CA ALA A 63 33.87 7.05 12.30
C ALA A 63 32.52 7.14 11.58
N LEU A 64 31.57 7.93 12.10
CA LEU A 64 30.31 8.20 11.43
C LEU A 64 30.51 8.97 10.12
N ALA A 65 31.37 9.99 10.11
CA ALA A 65 31.66 10.75 8.91
C ALA A 65 32.28 9.87 7.82
N ASP A 66 33.22 8.98 8.21
CA ASP A 66 33.86 8.04 7.29
C ASP A 66 32.83 7.08 6.65
N LEU A 67 32.00 6.43 7.47
CA LEU A 67 30.91 5.57 6.98
C LEU A 67 30.00 6.28 5.97
N HIS A 68 29.65 7.55 6.26
CA HIS A 68 28.74 8.30 5.40
C HIS A 68 29.38 8.71 4.07
N THR A 69 30.70 8.69 3.92
CA THR A 69 31.38 9.00 2.64
C THR A 69 30.84 8.14 1.49
N ALA A 70 30.47 6.88 1.78
CA ALA A 70 29.93 5.93 0.81
C ALA A 70 28.39 5.99 0.63
N TRP A 71 27.68 6.79 1.43
CA TRP A 71 26.21 6.78 1.55
C TRP A 71 25.53 8.07 1.06
N ASN A 72 26.25 8.92 0.33
CA ASN A 72 25.77 10.17 -0.26
C ASN A 72 24.98 11.04 0.75
N PRO A 73 25.64 11.53 1.81
CA PRO A 73 24.97 12.15 2.93
C PRO A 73 24.53 13.57 2.57
N SER A 74 23.40 14.01 3.15
CA SER A 74 23.01 15.41 3.04
C SER A 74 23.94 16.30 3.88
N LYS A 75 23.99 17.60 3.55
CA LYS A 75 24.67 18.60 4.38
C LYS A 75 24.14 18.61 5.83
N LYS A 76 22.85 18.35 6.01
CA LYS A 76 22.21 18.33 7.34
C LYS A 76 22.64 17.10 8.13
N THR A 77 22.76 15.93 7.48
CA THR A 77 23.30 14.71 8.11
C THR A 77 24.74 14.92 8.56
N LEU A 78 25.59 15.49 7.70
CA LEU A 78 26.97 15.81 8.07
C LEU A 78 27.07 16.81 9.23
N ALA A 79 26.23 17.86 9.23
CA ALA A 79 26.17 18.80 10.34
C ALA A 79 25.74 18.14 11.66
N ASN A 80 24.78 17.21 11.60
CA ASN A 80 24.39 16.42 12.76
C ASN A 80 25.55 15.54 13.26
N ILE A 81 26.25 14.84 12.36
CA ILE A 81 27.43 14.05 12.74
C ILE A 81 28.48 14.93 13.44
N GLU A 82 28.80 16.09 12.88
CA GLU A 82 29.77 17.00 13.48
C GLU A 82 29.32 17.49 14.87
N SER A 83 28.03 17.79 15.05
CA SER A 83 27.52 18.23 16.35
C SER A 83 27.56 17.16 17.45
N LEU A 84 27.80 15.88 17.13
CA LEU A 84 28.01 14.83 18.14
C LEU A 84 29.28 15.04 18.97
N ARG A 85 30.22 15.85 18.48
CA ARG A 85 31.41 16.26 19.24
C ARG A 85 31.05 17.05 20.49
N ASP A 86 29.94 17.81 20.46
CA ASP A 86 29.46 18.56 21.61
C ASP A 86 28.96 17.60 22.71
N PRO A 87 29.50 17.66 23.95
CA PRO A 87 29.01 16.88 25.09
C PRO A 87 27.51 17.04 25.38
N ALA A 88 26.91 18.16 24.99
CA ALA A 88 25.49 18.43 25.16
C ALA A 88 24.60 17.70 24.13
N THR A 89 25.14 17.20 23.03
CA THR A 89 24.38 16.51 21.99
C THR A 89 24.10 15.06 22.37
N VAL A 90 22.84 14.64 22.22
CA VAL A 90 22.38 13.26 22.46
C VAL A 90 21.64 12.72 21.23
N VAL A 91 21.32 11.42 21.21
CA VAL A 91 20.67 10.79 20.05
C VAL A 91 19.39 10.06 20.41
N MET A 92 18.43 10.07 19.49
CA MET A 92 17.26 9.20 19.50
C MET A 92 17.47 8.10 18.46
N VAL A 93 17.34 6.84 18.86
CA VAL A 93 17.71 5.71 17.98
C VAL A 93 16.49 4.88 17.58
N THR A 94 16.52 4.34 16.38
CA THR A 94 15.74 3.17 15.97
C THR A 94 16.64 2.29 15.12
N GLY A 95 16.18 1.14 14.66
CA GLY A 95 16.97 0.31 13.76
C GLY A 95 16.14 -0.76 13.10
N GLN A 96 16.69 -1.32 12.03
CA GLN A 96 16.12 -2.49 11.35
C GLN A 96 17.22 -3.20 10.58
N GLN A 97 16.99 -4.47 10.22
CA GLN A 97 17.82 -5.24 9.30
C GLN A 97 17.95 -4.51 7.95
N CYS A 98 19.00 -4.84 7.19
CA CYS A 98 19.24 -4.24 5.88
C CYS A 98 18.45 -4.97 4.79
N ASN A 99 17.11 -4.82 4.80
CA ASN A 99 16.26 -5.37 3.76
C ASN A 99 16.58 -4.76 2.39
N LEU A 100 16.49 -5.55 1.34
CA LEU A 100 16.70 -5.05 -0.02
C LEU A 100 15.55 -4.13 -0.43
N PHE A 101 15.86 -3.09 -1.22
CA PHE A 101 14.92 -2.07 -1.68
C PHE A 101 14.10 -1.39 -0.56
N GLY A 102 14.69 -1.25 0.62
CA GLY A 102 14.05 -0.61 1.76
C GLY A 102 13.02 -1.47 2.50
N GLY A 103 12.87 -2.74 2.14
CA GLY A 103 12.03 -3.72 2.87
C GLY A 103 10.61 -3.25 3.16
N PRO A 104 9.94 -3.82 4.19
CA PRO A 104 8.59 -3.41 4.57
C PRO A 104 8.53 -1.95 5.02
N SER A 105 7.39 -1.28 4.76
CA SER A 105 7.24 0.17 5.00
C SER A 105 7.42 0.59 6.46
N LEU A 106 7.36 -0.34 7.42
CA LEU A 106 7.73 -0.09 8.82
C LEU A 106 9.14 0.50 8.97
N ILE A 107 10.05 0.23 8.04
CA ILE A 107 11.41 0.80 8.03
C ILE A 107 11.33 2.32 7.91
N ALA A 108 10.56 2.80 6.93
CA ALA A 108 10.30 4.22 6.77
C ALA A 108 9.53 4.78 7.98
N HIS A 109 8.59 4.02 8.54
CA HIS A 109 7.84 4.43 9.74
C HIS A 109 8.75 4.56 10.98
N LYS A 110 9.78 3.72 11.10
CA LYS A 110 10.82 3.84 12.13
C LYS A 110 11.66 5.10 11.94
N ALA A 111 12.16 5.32 10.71
CA ALA A 111 12.97 6.49 10.40
C ALA A 111 12.21 7.80 10.67
N LEU A 112 10.98 7.94 10.18
CA LEU A 112 10.15 9.12 10.44
C LEU A 112 9.85 9.29 11.94
N SER A 113 9.70 8.19 12.69
CA SER A 113 9.44 8.26 14.14
C SER A 113 10.61 8.91 14.87
N VAL A 114 11.84 8.48 14.62
CA VAL A 114 13.00 9.08 15.30
C VAL A 114 13.24 10.51 14.86
N ILE A 115 12.96 10.86 13.61
CA ILE A 115 13.08 12.26 13.12
C ILE A 115 12.10 13.17 13.86
N LEU A 116 10.81 12.79 13.89
CA LEU A 116 9.77 13.56 14.59
C LEU A 116 10.08 13.70 16.09
N GLN A 117 10.45 12.59 16.73
CA GLN A 117 10.73 12.58 18.17
C GLN A 117 12.02 13.35 18.51
N SER A 118 13.05 13.29 17.67
CA SER A 118 14.26 14.11 17.84
C SER A 118 13.95 15.61 17.77
N LYS A 119 13.09 16.02 16.83
CA LYS A 119 12.65 17.42 16.72
C LYS A 119 11.89 17.86 17.97
N LYS A 120 10.94 17.05 18.44
CA LYS A 120 10.17 17.32 19.67
C LYS A 120 11.07 17.43 20.90
N LEU A 121 11.96 16.45 21.09
CA LEU A 121 12.85 16.41 22.24
C LEU A 121 13.89 17.53 22.21
N THR A 122 14.38 17.92 21.02
CA THR A 122 15.27 19.08 20.89
C THR A 122 14.62 20.35 21.46
N ASN A 123 13.36 20.61 21.08
CA ASN A 123 12.60 21.75 21.58
C ASN A 123 12.31 21.64 23.09
N ARG A 124 11.97 20.44 23.56
CA ARG A 124 11.57 20.18 24.96
C ARG A 124 12.75 20.20 25.95
N LEU A 125 13.93 19.76 25.51
CA LEU A 125 15.13 19.67 26.33
C LEU A 125 16.05 20.88 26.20
N GLY A 126 15.89 21.71 25.15
CA GLY A 126 16.80 22.81 24.85
C GLY A 126 18.22 22.33 24.52
N ARG A 127 18.35 21.08 24.05
CA ARG A 127 19.60 20.40 23.69
C ARG A 127 19.42 19.71 22.35
N GLN A 128 20.47 19.61 21.55
CA GLN A 128 20.37 18.93 20.26
C GLN A 128 20.15 17.43 20.45
N VAL A 129 19.06 16.91 19.88
CA VAL A 129 18.76 15.49 19.80
C VAL A 129 18.82 15.08 18.33
N ILE A 130 19.73 14.18 17.98
CA ILE A 130 19.93 13.74 16.59
C ILE A 130 19.18 12.43 16.35
N PRO A 131 18.42 12.32 15.24
CA PRO A 131 17.83 11.06 14.84
C PRO A 131 18.90 10.13 14.25
N VAL A 132 18.99 8.92 14.80
CA VAL A 132 19.93 7.89 14.34
C VAL A 132 19.16 6.63 13.94
N PHE A 133 19.49 6.07 12.78
CA PHE A 133 19.01 4.77 12.31
C PHE A 133 20.15 3.74 12.36
N TRP A 134 20.01 2.74 13.22
CA TRP A 134 20.91 1.61 13.36
C TRP A 134 20.64 0.57 12.27
N LEU A 135 21.58 0.41 11.35
CA LEU A 135 21.59 -0.65 10.36
C LEU A 135 21.97 -1.95 11.08
N ALA A 136 21.02 -2.86 11.25
CA ALA A 136 21.27 -4.16 11.89
C ALA A 136 21.91 -5.13 10.86
N ASP A 137 23.08 -4.75 10.38
CA ASP A 137 23.88 -5.43 9.37
C ASP A 137 24.67 -6.62 9.91
N GLU A 138 24.49 -6.93 11.20
CA GLU A 138 25.03 -8.11 11.88
C GLU A 138 24.06 -9.29 12.02
N ASP A 139 22.81 -9.11 11.58
CA ASP A 139 21.83 -10.19 11.55
C ASP A 139 22.02 -11.09 10.31
N HIS A 140 21.37 -12.25 10.30
CA HIS A 140 21.60 -13.34 9.34
C HIS A 140 20.30 -13.95 8.78
N ASP A 141 19.13 -13.38 9.07
CA ASP A 141 17.84 -13.80 8.53
C ASP A 141 17.64 -13.26 7.10
N LEU A 142 18.23 -13.97 6.13
CA LEU A 142 18.18 -13.58 4.71
C LEU A 142 16.79 -13.77 4.10
N ALA A 143 16.02 -14.75 4.57
CA ALA A 143 14.67 -14.98 4.06
C ALA A 143 13.79 -13.74 4.27
N GLU A 144 13.90 -13.11 5.44
CA GLU A 144 13.21 -11.84 5.73
C GLU A 144 13.70 -10.66 4.84
N VAL A 145 14.93 -10.74 4.33
CA VAL A 145 15.57 -9.68 3.53
C VAL A 145 15.27 -9.80 2.03
N LEU A 146 15.11 -11.01 1.49
CA LEU A 146 14.91 -11.30 0.06
C LEU A 146 13.45 -11.51 -0.34
N GLU A 147 12.56 -11.69 0.64
CA GLU A 147 11.14 -11.86 0.42
C GLU A 147 10.37 -10.65 0.95
N GLY A 148 9.30 -10.30 0.25
CA GLY A 148 8.40 -9.24 0.67
C GLY A 148 7.14 -9.26 -0.18
N HIS A 149 6.27 -8.29 0.03
CA HIS A 149 5.14 -8.09 -0.87
C HIS A 149 5.13 -6.66 -1.38
N ALA A 150 4.53 -6.47 -2.53
CA ALA A 150 4.29 -5.16 -3.10
C ALA A 150 2.92 -5.11 -3.76
N TRP A 151 2.43 -3.90 -3.95
CA TRP A 151 1.25 -3.69 -4.78
C TRP A 151 1.62 -3.75 -6.25
N GLY A 152 0.74 -4.35 -7.06
CA GLY A 152 0.85 -4.41 -8.51
C GLY A 152 0.56 -3.05 -9.16
N ALA A 153 -0.07 -3.07 -10.34
CA ALA A 153 -0.54 -1.82 -10.98
C ALA A 153 -1.65 -1.11 -10.18
N SER A 154 -2.26 -1.81 -9.23
CA SER A 154 -3.34 -1.34 -8.37
C SER A 154 -3.09 -1.78 -6.94
N LEU A 155 -3.52 -0.95 -5.99
CA LEU A 155 -3.54 -1.27 -4.56
C LEU A 155 -4.42 -2.49 -4.21
N ASP A 156 -5.28 -2.95 -5.14
CA ASP A 156 -6.08 -4.17 -4.99
C ASP A 156 -5.28 -5.46 -5.22
N ASP A 157 -4.13 -5.36 -5.89
CA ASP A 157 -3.30 -6.48 -6.31
C ASP A 157 -2.03 -6.50 -5.46
N VAL A 158 -1.76 -7.63 -4.82
CA VAL A 158 -0.58 -7.83 -3.98
C VAL A 158 0.15 -9.02 -4.53
N PHE A 159 1.42 -8.83 -4.88
CA PHE A 159 2.28 -9.89 -5.40
C PHE A 159 3.49 -10.10 -4.50
N ASP A 160 4.01 -11.32 -4.55
CA ASP A 160 5.20 -11.71 -3.81
C ASP A 160 6.43 -11.16 -4.54
N VAL A 161 7.19 -10.33 -3.82
CA VAL A 161 8.51 -9.90 -4.25
C VAL A 161 9.48 -11.00 -3.86
N GLN A 162 9.96 -11.74 -4.86
CA GLN A 162 11.01 -12.74 -4.67
C GLN A 162 12.21 -12.40 -5.53
N LEU A 163 13.37 -12.35 -4.89
CA LEU A 163 14.63 -12.06 -5.55
C LEU A 163 15.48 -13.31 -5.57
N GLU A 164 15.89 -13.71 -6.77
CA GLU A 164 16.83 -14.79 -6.96
C GLU A 164 18.25 -14.23 -6.95
N TRP A 165 19.09 -14.88 -6.16
CA TRP A 165 20.49 -14.56 -6.03
C TRP A 165 21.26 -15.85 -6.23
N ASP A 166 21.78 -16.07 -7.44
CA ASP A 166 22.30 -17.38 -7.87
C ASP A 166 23.32 -18.01 -6.92
N SER A 167 24.04 -17.19 -6.16
CA SER A 167 25.03 -17.62 -5.17
C SER A 167 24.45 -17.96 -3.78
N LEU A 168 23.16 -17.73 -3.55
CA LEU A 168 22.47 -17.89 -2.27
C LEU A 168 21.23 -18.77 -2.42
N SER A 169 21.15 -19.85 -1.66
CA SER A 169 19.92 -20.65 -1.54
C SER A 169 18.98 -20.03 -0.49
N LYS A 170 17.67 -20.22 -0.64
CA LYS A 170 16.67 -19.70 0.33
C LYS A 170 16.84 -20.30 1.73
N GLU A 171 17.36 -21.53 1.82
CA GLU A 171 17.60 -22.25 3.07
C GLU A 171 18.99 -22.00 3.67
N GLN A 172 19.88 -21.31 2.95
CA GLN A 172 21.18 -20.93 3.48
C GLN A 172 21.00 -19.87 4.55
N ARG A 173 21.41 -20.20 5.78
CA ARG A 173 21.61 -19.19 6.81
C ARG A 173 22.74 -18.31 6.30
N MET A 174 22.56 -17.01 6.10
CA MET A 174 23.66 -16.18 5.57
C MET A 174 24.82 -16.03 6.53
N ALA A 175 24.62 -16.32 7.82
CA ALA A 175 25.72 -16.72 8.67
C ALA A 175 26.63 -17.70 7.89
N SER A 176 26.12 -18.85 7.44
CA SER A 176 26.89 -19.83 6.67
C SER A 176 27.51 -19.39 5.32
N THR A 177 27.48 -18.10 4.91
CA THR A 177 28.21 -17.61 3.71
C THR A 177 28.66 -16.13 3.65
N ARG A 178 28.09 -15.17 4.42
CA ARG A 178 28.47 -13.74 4.59
C ARG A 178 27.44 -13.00 5.47
N MET A 179 27.85 -12.10 6.36
CA MET A 179 26.88 -11.26 7.11
C MET A 179 26.02 -10.39 6.17
N VAL A 180 24.79 -10.05 6.58
CA VAL A 180 23.90 -9.17 5.79
C VAL A 180 24.62 -7.91 5.33
N GLY A 181 25.49 -7.33 6.18
CA GLY A 181 26.29 -6.16 5.82
C GLY A 181 27.41 -6.35 4.82
N SER A 182 27.92 -7.57 4.60
CA SER A 182 29.03 -7.86 3.67
C SER A 182 28.59 -8.55 2.38
N LEU A 183 27.28 -8.74 2.23
CA LEU A 183 26.69 -9.40 1.08
C LEU A 183 26.78 -8.50 -0.17
N ALA A 184 27.56 -8.93 -1.16
CA ALA A 184 27.89 -8.15 -2.36
C ALA A 184 26.86 -8.36 -3.48
N LEU A 185 26.17 -7.28 -3.86
CA LEU A 185 25.04 -7.32 -4.79
C LEU A 185 25.42 -7.83 -6.19
N PRO A 186 24.68 -8.78 -6.80
CA PRO A 186 24.93 -9.30 -8.13
C PRO A 186 24.35 -8.36 -9.20
N ALA A 187 24.82 -8.51 -10.45
CA ALA A 187 24.31 -7.75 -11.60
C ALA A 187 22.79 -7.89 -11.80
N SER A 188 22.22 -9.06 -11.47
CA SER A 188 20.80 -9.38 -11.66
C SER A 188 19.87 -8.51 -10.82
N VAL A 189 20.30 -8.02 -9.66
CA VAL A 189 19.47 -7.18 -8.76
C VAL A 189 18.97 -5.93 -9.47
N ARG A 190 19.75 -5.36 -10.40
CA ARG A 190 19.34 -4.17 -11.15
C ARG A 190 18.16 -4.45 -12.09
N GLN A 191 18.16 -5.61 -12.73
CA GLN A 191 17.10 -6.04 -13.66
C GLN A 191 15.87 -6.57 -12.94
N ALA A 192 16.01 -6.99 -11.67
CA ALA A 192 14.91 -7.56 -10.89
C ALA A 192 13.69 -6.63 -10.76
N THR A 193 13.89 -5.32 -10.92
CA THR A 193 12.82 -4.31 -10.86
C THR A 193 12.05 -4.12 -12.17
N GLU A 194 12.51 -4.68 -13.29
CA GLU A 194 11.89 -4.49 -14.61
C GLU A 194 10.49 -5.10 -14.71
N SER A 195 10.23 -6.17 -13.95
CA SER A 195 8.93 -6.82 -13.86
C SER A 195 7.98 -6.15 -12.86
N TRP A 196 8.47 -5.17 -12.08
CA TRP A 196 7.71 -4.55 -11.00
C TRP A 196 7.08 -3.22 -11.45
N HIS A 197 5.94 -2.90 -10.84
CA HIS A 197 5.28 -1.61 -11.02
C HIS A 197 6.00 -0.52 -10.21
N VAL A 198 7.04 0.05 -10.81
CA VAL A 198 7.88 1.09 -10.20
C VAL A 198 7.80 2.37 -11.01
N SER A 199 7.62 3.52 -10.35
CA SER A 199 7.74 4.83 -11.01
C SER A 199 9.18 5.11 -11.42
N ASP A 200 9.41 5.97 -12.41
CA ASP A 200 10.77 6.25 -12.90
C ASP A 200 11.67 6.84 -11.80
N SER A 201 11.12 7.72 -10.97
CA SER A 201 11.84 8.32 -9.84
C SER A 201 12.26 7.30 -8.79
N VAL A 202 11.35 6.38 -8.43
CA VAL A 202 11.66 5.30 -7.48
C VAL A 202 12.68 4.33 -8.09
N ARG A 203 12.53 3.98 -9.37
CA ARG A 203 13.48 3.10 -10.08
C ARG A 203 14.88 3.72 -10.14
N GLU A 204 14.98 5.01 -10.41
CA GLU A 204 16.25 5.73 -10.39
C GLU A 204 16.88 5.75 -8.99
N THR A 205 16.07 6.01 -7.96
CA THR A 205 16.52 5.98 -6.56
C THR A 205 17.02 4.60 -6.16
N MET A 206 16.28 3.53 -6.50
CA MET A 206 16.71 2.14 -6.26
C MET A 206 18.01 1.82 -7.01
N SER A 207 18.12 2.22 -8.28
CA SER A 207 19.30 1.95 -9.10
C SER A 207 20.55 2.66 -8.59
N ARG A 208 20.42 3.86 -8.03
CA ARG A 208 21.53 4.60 -7.41
C ARG A 208 21.89 4.06 -6.02
N ALA A 209 20.91 3.54 -5.29
CA ALA A 209 21.13 2.95 -3.99
C ALA A 209 21.87 1.60 -4.12
N TYR A 210 21.37 0.71 -4.98
CA TYR A 210 21.84 -0.68 -5.09
C TYR A 210 22.66 -0.87 -6.36
N GLU A 211 23.98 -0.76 -6.22
CA GLU A 211 24.96 -0.97 -7.30
C GLU A 211 25.61 -2.35 -7.19
N GLU A 212 25.92 -2.96 -8.34
CA GLU A 212 26.64 -4.23 -8.40
C GLU A 212 27.98 -4.15 -7.65
N GLY A 213 28.30 -5.19 -6.89
CA GLY A 213 29.53 -5.29 -6.10
C GLY A 213 29.53 -4.49 -4.80
N CYS A 214 28.60 -3.54 -4.61
CA CYS A 214 28.41 -2.88 -3.32
C CYS A 214 27.77 -3.82 -2.31
N SER A 215 27.97 -3.53 -1.02
CA SER A 215 27.32 -4.30 0.04
C SER A 215 25.83 -3.97 0.17
N LEU A 216 25.05 -4.95 0.61
CA LEU A 216 23.63 -4.76 0.92
C LEU A 216 23.41 -3.69 1.99
N ARG A 217 24.30 -3.58 2.99
CA ARG A 217 24.29 -2.48 3.97
C ARG A 217 24.42 -1.13 3.27
N ASP A 218 25.40 -0.97 2.39
CA ASP A 218 25.62 0.31 1.71
C ASP A 218 24.44 0.66 0.80
N GLY A 219 23.85 -0.33 0.14
CA GLY A 219 22.64 -0.14 -0.64
C GLY A 219 21.45 0.33 0.19
N MET A 220 21.19 -0.32 1.32
CA MET A 220 20.17 0.10 2.29
C MET A 220 20.46 1.50 2.86
N ALA A 221 21.72 1.78 3.18
CA ALA A 221 22.13 3.07 3.71
C ALA A 221 21.89 4.20 2.70
N ARG A 222 22.27 4.00 1.44
CA ARG A 222 21.99 4.95 0.35
C ARG A 222 20.49 5.14 0.12
N TRP A 223 19.70 4.06 0.20
CA TRP A 223 18.25 4.13 0.10
C TRP A 223 17.63 5.00 1.21
N ILE A 224 17.96 4.71 2.48
CA ILE A 224 17.45 5.50 3.60
C ILE A 224 17.98 6.95 3.56
N SER A 225 19.25 7.15 3.18
CA SER A 225 19.87 8.47 3.01
C SER A 225 19.13 9.29 1.95
N ALA A 226 18.73 8.68 0.83
CA ALA A 226 17.95 9.36 -0.21
C ALA A 226 16.57 9.80 0.30
N LEU A 227 15.90 8.97 1.10
CA LEU A 227 14.54 9.26 1.60
C LEU A 227 14.51 10.21 2.81
N PHE A 228 15.54 10.20 3.66
CA PHE A 228 15.48 10.87 4.96
C PHE A 228 16.73 11.69 5.30
N GLY A 229 17.75 11.68 4.45
CA GLY A 229 18.99 12.42 4.67
C GLY A 229 18.75 13.93 4.77
N HIS A 230 17.83 14.51 3.99
CA HIS A 230 17.48 15.94 4.09
C HIS A 230 16.86 16.32 5.43
N HIS A 231 16.32 15.36 6.18
CA HIS A 231 15.87 15.57 7.56
C HIS A 231 17.01 15.52 8.59
N GLY A 232 18.22 15.15 8.17
CA GLY A 232 19.40 15.05 9.02
C GLY A 232 19.51 13.69 9.71
N LEU A 233 18.84 12.65 9.19
CA LEU A 233 18.99 11.30 9.71
C LEU A 233 20.44 10.85 9.58
N VAL A 234 21.01 10.36 10.67
CA VAL A 234 22.35 9.77 10.73
C VAL A 234 22.21 8.25 10.73
N LEU A 235 23.00 7.57 9.91
CA LEU A 235 22.99 6.10 9.83
C LEU A 235 24.15 5.53 10.64
N PHE A 236 23.89 4.46 11.40
CA PHE A 236 24.90 3.80 12.23
C PHE A 236 25.09 2.36 11.78
N SER A 237 26.34 1.93 11.64
CA SER A 237 26.75 0.53 11.44
C SER A 237 27.90 0.24 12.40
N ARG A 238 27.88 -0.93 13.08
CA ARG A 238 28.98 -1.34 13.97
C ARG A 238 30.19 -1.86 13.20
N GLN A 239 30.06 -2.12 11.90
CA GLN A 239 31.07 -2.71 11.01
C GLN A 239 32.28 -1.78 10.73
N HIS A 240 32.45 -0.71 11.49
CA HIS A 240 33.61 0.16 11.43
C HIS A 240 34.60 -0.26 12.52
N GLU A 241 35.89 -0.30 12.20
CA GLU A 241 36.96 -0.75 13.10
C GLU A 241 36.89 -0.07 14.48
N THR A 242 36.71 1.26 14.50
CA THR A 242 36.57 2.04 15.74
C THR A 242 35.42 1.55 16.63
N PHE A 243 34.28 1.14 16.06
CA PHE A 243 33.15 0.64 16.84
C PHE A 243 33.37 -0.80 17.31
N HIS A 244 34.07 -1.63 16.54
CA HIS A 244 34.53 -2.94 17.03
C HIS A 244 35.44 -2.78 18.24
N GLN A 245 36.46 -1.94 18.16
CA GLN A 245 37.39 -1.67 19.26
C GLN A 245 36.67 -1.11 20.50
N ALA A 246 35.75 -0.16 20.32
CA ALA A 246 34.96 0.38 21.42
C ALA A 246 33.95 -0.62 22.02
N SER A 247 33.63 -1.71 21.32
CA SER A 247 32.77 -2.81 21.82
C SER A 247 33.56 -3.88 22.58
N ALA A 248 34.87 -4.00 22.32
CA ALA A 248 35.71 -5.10 22.79
C ALA A 248 35.66 -5.32 24.33
N PRO A 249 35.71 -4.28 25.19
CA PRO A 249 35.67 -4.49 26.64
C PRO A 249 34.35 -5.08 27.13
N LEU A 250 33.22 -4.62 26.59
CA LEU A 250 31.90 -5.12 27.00
C LEU A 250 31.64 -6.54 26.50
N LEU A 251 32.03 -6.84 25.25
CA LEU A 251 31.87 -8.17 24.67
C LEU A 251 32.76 -9.21 25.39
N SER A 252 34.01 -8.84 25.70
CA SER A 252 34.95 -9.67 26.47
C SER A 252 34.40 -9.97 27.87
N ARG A 253 33.95 -8.92 28.58
CA ARG A 253 33.34 -9.06 29.91
C ARG A 253 32.07 -9.91 29.88
N ALA A 254 31.28 -9.85 28.82
CA ALA A 254 30.05 -10.63 28.70
C ALA A 254 30.28 -12.14 28.70
N VAL A 255 31.43 -12.58 28.19
CA VAL A 255 31.83 -13.99 28.26
C VAL A 255 32.31 -14.35 29.66
N SER A 256 33.13 -13.50 30.28
CA SER A 256 33.64 -13.75 31.64
C SER A 256 32.55 -13.74 32.72
N GLU A 257 31.48 -12.98 32.51
CA GLU A 257 30.38 -12.78 33.46
C GLU A 257 29.03 -13.36 32.98
N VAL A 258 29.07 -14.43 32.18
CA VAL A 258 27.88 -15.05 31.58
C VAL A 258 26.78 -15.41 32.59
N ASP A 259 27.14 -15.88 33.78
CA ASP A 259 26.19 -16.24 34.84
C ASP A 259 25.44 -15.01 35.37
N SER A 260 26.16 -13.89 35.55
CA SER A 260 25.57 -12.63 35.99
C SER A 260 24.61 -12.05 34.94
N ILE A 261 24.96 -12.14 33.66
CA ILE A 261 24.05 -11.74 32.57
C ILE A 261 22.81 -12.62 32.55
N THR A 262 22.99 -13.94 32.64
CA THR A 262 21.89 -14.91 32.61
C THR A 262 20.92 -14.64 33.75
N GLN A 263 21.44 -14.39 34.96
CA GLN A 263 20.63 -14.00 36.11
C GLN A 263 19.90 -12.67 35.89
N ALA A 264 20.59 -11.65 35.35
CA ALA A 264 19.98 -10.35 35.08
C ALA A 264 18.82 -10.44 34.07
N LEU A 265 19.01 -11.18 32.98
CA LEU A 265 17.96 -11.42 31.98
C LEU A 265 16.79 -12.22 32.57
N ALA A 266 17.07 -13.23 33.41
CA ALA A 266 16.04 -14.02 34.08
C ALA A 266 15.18 -13.15 35.01
N LEU A 267 15.81 -12.34 35.86
CA LEU A 267 15.09 -11.42 36.77
C LEU A 267 14.21 -10.42 36.01
N SER A 268 14.73 -9.84 34.93
CA SER A 268 13.95 -8.90 34.10
C SER A 268 12.79 -9.63 33.41
N THR A 269 13.00 -10.86 32.94
CA THR A 269 11.96 -11.68 32.29
C THR A 269 10.86 -12.08 33.27
N GLU A 270 11.20 -12.47 34.50
CA GLU A 270 10.22 -12.74 35.56
C GLU A 270 9.33 -11.53 35.83
N ALA A 271 9.92 -10.33 35.89
CA ALA A 271 9.16 -9.10 36.07
C ALA A 271 8.25 -8.78 34.85
N VAL A 272 8.71 -9.02 33.62
CA VAL A 272 7.87 -8.87 32.41
C VAL A 272 6.68 -9.85 32.43
N LEU A 273 6.90 -11.10 32.85
CA LEU A 273 5.82 -12.09 32.98
C LEU A 273 4.83 -11.68 34.08
N ALA A 274 5.33 -11.18 35.22
CA ALA A 274 4.50 -10.73 36.34
C ALA A 274 3.62 -9.52 35.97
N SER A 275 4.06 -8.68 35.05
CA SER A 275 3.27 -7.55 34.55
C SER A 275 2.26 -7.94 33.45
N GLY A 276 2.07 -9.24 33.15
CA GLY A 276 1.20 -9.70 32.07
C GLY A 276 1.80 -9.58 30.66
N GLY A 277 3.12 -9.33 30.55
CA GLY A 277 3.87 -9.48 29.32
C GLY A 277 4.20 -10.95 29.04
N HIS A 278 4.99 -11.18 28.00
CA HIS A 278 5.44 -12.51 27.60
C HIS A 278 6.94 -12.48 27.28
N GLN A 279 7.60 -13.63 27.41
CA GLN A 279 8.99 -13.77 26.99
C GLN A 279 9.06 -13.73 25.46
N GLN A 280 9.59 -12.63 24.92
CA GLN A 280 9.74 -12.42 23.48
C GLN A 280 11.03 -13.02 22.90
N ALA A 281 12.12 -13.07 23.68
CA ALA A 281 13.42 -13.55 23.22
C ALA A 281 13.95 -14.62 24.19
N ALA A 282 14.51 -15.70 23.65
CA ALA A 282 15.03 -16.79 24.45
C ALA A 282 16.31 -16.36 25.20
N ILE A 283 16.45 -16.80 26.45
CA ILE A 283 17.70 -16.67 27.22
C ILE A 283 18.44 -17.99 27.05
N ASP A 284 19.49 -17.98 26.24
CA ASP A 284 20.04 -19.20 25.66
C ASP A 284 21.54 -19.36 25.93
N GLY A 285 21.99 -18.88 27.10
CA GLY A 285 23.30 -19.13 27.69
C GLY A 285 24.46 -18.28 27.16
N THR A 286 24.28 -17.52 26.08
CA THR A 286 25.29 -16.57 25.59
C THR A 286 24.61 -15.31 25.04
N THR A 287 25.34 -14.20 25.05
CA THR A 287 24.94 -12.98 24.36
C THR A 287 25.85 -12.60 23.19
N VAL A 288 26.83 -13.46 22.89
CA VAL A 288 27.85 -13.26 21.87
C VAL A 288 27.92 -14.48 20.95
N PHE A 289 28.08 -14.21 19.66
CA PHE A 289 28.32 -15.17 18.59
C PHE A 289 29.73 -14.97 18.03
N HIS A 290 30.35 -16.05 17.56
CA HIS A 290 31.56 -15.95 16.74
C HIS A 290 31.16 -15.68 15.29
N VAL A 291 31.93 -14.84 14.59
CA VAL A 291 31.85 -14.59 13.16
C VAL A 291 33.14 -15.13 12.53
N THR A 292 33.03 -16.12 11.65
CA THR A 292 34.18 -16.67 10.92
C THR A 292 34.65 -15.74 9.79
N ASP A 293 35.82 -16.00 9.22
CA ASP A 293 36.33 -15.30 8.03
C ASP A 293 35.39 -15.40 6.81
N SER A 294 34.61 -16.48 6.73
CA SER A 294 33.57 -16.66 5.71
C SER A 294 32.25 -15.96 6.05
N GLY A 295 32.17 -15.27 7.19
CA GLY A 295 30.99 -14.54 7.67
C GLY A 295 30.00 -15.38 8.49
N GLU A 296 30.42 -16.57 8.94
CA GLU A 296 29.57 -17.47 9.75
C GLU A 296 29.37 -17.01 11.16
N ARG A 297 28.15 -16.55 11.43
CA ARG A 297 27.64 -16.29 12.77
C ARG A 297 27.28 -17.59 13.48
N LEU A 298 28.24 -18.10 14.25
CA LEU A 298 28.15 -19.33 15.01
C LEU A 298 27.87 -19.03 16.48
N LYS A 299 26.88 -19.72 17.03
CA LYS A 299 26.52 -19.56 18.43
C LYS A 299 27.58 -20.18 19.34
N TRP A 300 28.05 -19.41 20.31
CA TRP A 300 28.81 -19.94 21.43
C TRP A 300 27.92 -20.75 22.37
N THR A 301 28.39 -21.91 22.77
CA THR A 301 27.75 -22.77 23.77
C THR A 301 28.72 -23.01 24.91
N GLN A 302 28.20 -23.05 26.14
CA GLN A 302 28.99 -23.23 27.34
C GLN A 302 28.49 -24.48 28.07
N ASP A 303 29.43 -25.33 28.49
CA ASP A 303 29.19 -26.48 29.35
C ASP A 303 30.31 -26.57 30.39
N GLN A 304 29.95 -26.55 31.68
CA GLN A 304 30.91 -26.60 32.80
C GLN A 304 32.08 -25.60 32.70
N GLY A 305 31.81 -24.37 32.25
CA GLY A 305 32.84 -23.33 32.10
C GLY A 305 33.68 -23.42 30.82
N GLN A 306 33.41 -24.41 29.96
CA GLN A 306 34.07 -24.62 28.69
C GLN A 306 33.21 -24.12 27.54
N TRP A 307 33.77 -23.29 26.68
CA TRP A 307 33.13 -22.65 25.55
C TRP A 307 33.50 -23.32 24.24
N ARG A 308 32.50 -23.47 23.36
CA ARG A 308 32.70 -23.95 22.00
C ARG A 308 31.64 -23.44 21.03
N HIS A 309 31.98 -23.41 19.74
CA HIS A 309 31.02 -23.26 18.65
C HIS A 309 31.19 -24.38 17.61
N ALA A 310 30.28 -24.46 16.64
CA ALA A 310 30.20 -25.58 15.70
C ALA A 310 31.43 -25.77 14.79
N ALA A 311 32.14 -24.69 14.43
CA ALA A 311 33.34 -24.77 13.59
C ALA A 311 34.64 -25.12 14.34
N MET A 312 34.63 -25.24 15.68
CA MET A 312 35.84 -25.67 16.40
C MET A 312 36.11 -27.16 16.15
N PRO A 313 37.39 -27.58 16.08
CA PRO A 313 37.77 -28.99 16.05
C PRO A 313 37.08 -29.82 17.14
N HIS A 314 36.76 -31.07 16.81
CA HIS A 314 36.07 -31.94 17.76
C HIS A 314 36.88 -32.13 19.05
N GLY A 315 36.27 -31.79 20.19
CA GLY A 315 36.90 -31.86 21.51
C GLY A 315 37.70 -30.63 21.91
N GLU A 316 37.86 -29.63 21.02
CA GLU A 316 38.44 -28.35 21.38
C GLU A 316 37.41 -27.50 22.13
N THR A 317 37.86 -26.91 23.23
CA THR A 317 37.09 -25.97 24.04
C THR A 317 38.03 -24.90 24.57
N TRP A 318 37.48 -23.71 24.81
CA TRP A 318 38.20 -22.63 25.49
C TRP A 318 37.60 -22.37 26.86
N ASP A 319 38.42 -21.97 27.82
CA ASP A 319 37.88 -21.39 29.05
C ASP A 319 37.39 -19.95 28.81
N ALA A 320 36.65 -19.42 29.77
CA ALA A 320 36.08 -18.07 29.66
C ALA A 320 37.16 -16.98 29.54
N ALA A 321 38.34 -17.18 30.14
CA ALA A 321 39.44 -16.22 30.09
C ALA A 321 40.06 -16.15 28.69
N THR A 322 40.30 -17.31 28.07
CA THR A 322 40.84 -17.43 26.72
C THR A 322 39.88 -16.84 25.69
N LEU A 323 38.58 -17.16 25.79
CA LEU A 323 37.59 -16.59 24.87
C LEU A 323 37.44 -15.08 25.07
N ALA A 324 37.42 -14.60 26.32
CA ALA A 324 37.33 -13.18 26.62
C ALA A 324 38.55 -12.40 26.09
N ASP A 325 39.77 -12.93 26.23
CA ASP A 325 40.99 -12.34 25.68
C ASP A 325 40.98 -12.33 24.14
N THR A 326 40.53 -13.42 23.52
CA THR A 326 40.39 -13.53 22.07
C THR A 326 39.41 -12.48 21.52
N ILE A 327 38.23 -12.31 22.14
CA ILE A 327 37.26 -11.28 21.76
C ILE A 327 37.80 -9.88 21.97
N HIS A 328 38.63 -9.68 23.00
CA HIS A 328 39.24 -8.38 23.27
C HIS A 328 40.25 -8.01 22.17
N GLN A 329 41.03 -8.98 21.69
CA GLN A 329 42.03 -8.78 20.63
C GLN A 329 41.42 -8.73 19.23
N HIS A 330 40.32 -9.46 19.00
CA HIS A 330 39.65 -9.61 17.70
C HIS A 330 38.13 -9.32 17.77
N PRO A 331 37.70 -8.11 18.19
CA PRO A 331 36.29 -7.77 18.40
C PRO A 331 35.43 -7.75 17.13
N GLU A 332 36.04 -7.73 15.95
CA GLU A 332 35.40 -7.91 14.64
C GLU A 332 34.80 -9.31 14.46
N THR A 333 35.35 -10.31 15.14
CA THR A 333 34.88 -11.70 15.10
C THR A 333 33.75 -11.98 16.10
N ALA A 334 33.28 -10.97 16.83
CA ALA A 334 32.28 -11.13 17.88
C ALA A 334 31.00 -10.35 17.53
N SER A 335 29.89 -11.05 17.33
CA SER A 335 28.57 -10.45 17.01
C SER A 335 27.62 -10.53 18.21
N PRO A 336 26.94 -9.44 18.59
CA PRO A 336 26.00 -9.43 19.72
C PRO A 336 24.68 -10.13 19.37
N ASN A 337 24.01 -10.70 20.38
CA ASN A 337 22.60 -11.07 20.28
C ASN A 337 21.67 -9.85 20.44
N VAL A 338 20.36 -10.07 20.40
CA VAL A 338 19.36 -9.00 20.47
C VAL A 338 19.45 -8.15 21.75
N PHE A 339 19.84 -8.73 22.89
CA PHE A 339 19.97 -8.03 24.16
C PHE A 339 21.28 -7.25 24.23
N MET A 340 22.42 -7.89 23.91
CA MET A 340 23.71 -7.23 23.91
C MET A 340 23.76 -6.08 22.89
N ARG A 341 23.01 -6.17 21.79
CA ARG A 341 22.84 -5.07 20.83
C ARG A 341 22.30 -3.80 21.50
N LEU A 342 21.32 -3.90 22.41
CA LEU A 342 20.77 -2.73 23.12
C LEU A 342 21.81 -2.06 24.03
N VAL A 343 22.60 -2.89 24.71
CA VAL A 343 23.69 -2.45 25.60
C VAL A 343 24.78 -1.76 24.79
N LEU A 344 25.27 -2.40 23.72
CA LEU A 344 26.30 -1.82 22.84
C LEU A 344 25.82 -0.54 22.17
N GLN A 345 24.54 -0.48 21.74
CA GLN A 345 23.97 0.74 21.19
C GLN A 345 24.09 1.92 22.16
N SER A 346 23.86 1.68 23.46
CA SER A 346 23.94 2.73 24.49
C SER A 346 25.36 3.01 24.99
N ALA A 347 26.28 2.07 24.79
CA ALA A 347 27.70 2.28 25.05
C ALA A 347 28.39 3.07 23.92
N LEU A 348 27.98 2.87 22.67
CA LEU A 348 28.60 3.48 21.49
C LEU A 348 27.99 4.83 21.12
N LEU A 349 26.73 5.09 21.51
CA LEU A 349 26.00 6.32 21.21
C LEU A 349 25.42 6.95 22.47
N PRO A 350 25.32 8.29 22.55
CA PRO A 350 24.74 8.97 23.69
C PRO A 350 23.21 8.93 23.60
N VAL A 351 22.63 7.74 23.76
CA VAL A 351 21.21 7.46 23.50
C VAL A 351 20.32 8.01 24.60
N VAL A 352 19.50 9.02 24.28
CA VAL A 352 18.47 9.52 25.20
C VAL A 352 17.23 8.63 25.18
N GLY A 353 16.90 8.05 24.03
CA GLY A 353 15.75 7.16 23.88
C GLY A 353 15.79 6.34 22.59
N ALA A 354 14.88 5.39 22.50
CA ALA A 354 14.71 4.55 21.33
C ALA A 354 13.23 4.39 20.94
N ALA A 355 12.94 4.56 19.65
CA ALA A 355 11.61 4.35 19.07
C ALA A 355 11.54 2.93 18.48
N MET A 356 10.68 2.10 19.04
CA MET A 356 10.70 0.64 18.85
C MET A 356 9.34 0.11 18.40
N GLY A 357 9.35 -0.96 17.60
CA GLY A 357 8.15 -1.73 17.27
C GLY A 357 7.66 -2.63 18.42
N PRO A 358 6.50 -3.29 18.27
CA PRO A 358 5.90 -4.09 19.33
C PRO A 358 6.81 -5.21 19.86
N SER A 359 7.42 -5.99 18.97
CA SER A 359 8.34 -7.07 19.35
C SER A 359 9.61 -6.55 20.01
N GLU A 360 10.08 -5.36 19.58
CA GLU A 360 11.29 -4.75 20.14
C GLU A 360 11.06 -4.23 21.55
N LEU A 361 9.94 -3.57 21.80
CA LEU A 361 9.54 -3.17 23.14
C LEU A 361 9.40 -4.39 24.07
N ALA A 362 8.92 -5.53 23.55
CA ALA A 362 8.73 -6.75 24.34
C ALA A 362 10.05 -7.40 24.77
N TYR A 363 11.08 -7.44 23.90
CA TYR A 363 12.40 -7.93 24.34
C TYR A 363 13.21 -6.87 25.07
N ALA A 364 12.98 -5.58 24.82
CA ALA A 364 13.66 -4.51 25.55
C ALA A 364 13.38 -4.64 27.06
N GLY A 365 12.11 -4.86 27.45
CA GLY A 365 11.72 -5.13 28.86
C GLY A 365 12.49 -6.25 29.56
N GLN A 366 13.05 -7.21 28.82
CA GLN A 366 13.85 -8.32 29.38
C GLN A 366 15.33 -7.93 29.59
N SER A 367 15.76 -6.74 29.20
CA SER A 367 17.17 -6.28 29.25
C SER A 367 17.47 -5.30 30.39
N THR A 368 16.47 -4.87 31.15
CA THR A 368 16.54 -3.82 32.20
C THR A 368 17.68 -4.04 33.19
N LYS A 369 17.80 -5.25 33.77
CA LYS A 369 18.91 -5.59 34.69
C LYS A 369 20.24 -5.82 33.97
N MET A 370 20.22 -6.14 32.68
CA MET A 370 21.44 -6.27 31.88
C MET A 370 22.10 -4.90 31.65
N PHE A 371 21.33 -3.81 31.57
CA PHE A 371 21.89 -2.46 31.57
C PHE A 371 22.63 -2.14 32.89
N GLU A 372 22.06 -2.52 34.04
CA GLU A 372 22.73 -2.38 35.35
C GLU A 372 24.04 -3.15 35.39
N TRP A 373 24.04 -4.39 34.91
CA TRP A 373 25.26 -5.20 34.77
C TRP A 373 26.32 -4.49 33.92
N ALA A 374 25.93 -3.89 32.81
CA ALA A 374 26.83 -3.14 31.93
C ALA A 374 27.35 -1.83 32.54
N GLY A 375 26.82 -1.40 33.70
CA GLY A 375 27.12 -0.10 34.29
C GLY A 375 26.47 1.07 33.53
N LEU A 376 25.45 0.79 32.72
CA LEU A 376 24.74 1.75 31.91
C LEU A 376 23.35 2.02 32.47
N ARG A 377 22.82 3.20 32.18
CA ARG A 377 21.41 3.52 32.36
C ARG A 377 20.68 3.17 31.08
N GLN A 378 19.53 2.53 31.26
CA GLN A 378 18.64 2.21 30.16
C GLN A 378 18.13 3.50 29.51
N PRO A 379 18.12 3.61 28.18
CA PRO A 379 17.49 4.73 27.49
C PRO A 379 15.96 4.66 27.61
N VAL A 380 15.28 5.77 27.34
CA VAL A 380 13.82 5.80 27.33
C VAL A 380 13.29 5.00 26.15
N TRP A 381 12.52 3.94 26.41
CA TRP A 381 11.89 3.15 25.36
C TRP A 381 10.49 3.67 25.07
N MET A 382 10.19 3.88 23.80
CA MET A 382 8.89 4.37 23.37
C MET A 382 8.43 3.66 22.09
N PRO A 383 7.11 3.59 21.84
CA PRO A 383 6.61 3.09 20.57
C PRO A 383 7.01 4.00 19.40
N ARG A 384 7.27 3.39 18.24
CA ARG A 384 7.28 4.09 16.96
C ARG A 384 5.84 4.40 16.50
N TYR A 385 5.68 5.32 15.55
CA TYR A 385 4.41 5.46 14.83
C TYR A 385 4.10 4.16 14.07
N SER A 386 2.86 3.71 14.20
CA SER A 386 2.30 2.54 13.53
C SER A 386 1.22 3.02 12.56
N LEU A 387 1.35 2.74 11.26
CA LEU A 387 0.53 3.40 10.22
C LEU A 387 -0.10 2.38 9.27
N THR A 388 -1.32 2.68 8.83
CA THR A 388 -1.97 2.07 7.64
C THR A 388 -2.36 3.19 6.70
N LEU A 389 -1.95 3.09 5.44
CA LEU A 389 -2.31 4.01 4.38
C LEU A 389 -3.57 3.52 3.67
N LEU A 390 -4.53 4.41 3.46
CA LEU A 390 -5.78 4.11 2.77
C LEU A 390 -6.04 5.20 1.73
N ASP A 391 -6.34 4.80 0.50
CA ASP A 391 -6.79 5.74 -0.53
C ASP A 391 -8.25 6.15 -0.31
N GLY A 392 -8.56 7.39 -0.66
CA GLY A 392 -9.81 8.07 -0.30
C GLY A 392 -11.03 7.44 -0.93
N GLY A 393 -10.89 6.80 -2.08
CA GLY A 393 -11.97 6.09 -2.77
C GLY A 393 -12.51 4.87 -2.02
N LYS A 394 -11.89 4.44 -0.91
CA LYS A 394 -12.28 3.23 -0.17
C LYS A 394 -12.94 3.47 1.18
N GLN A 395 -12.92 4.69 1.70
CA GLN A 395 -13.72 5.01 2.89
C GLN A 395 -15.22 4.80 2.65
N PRO A 396 -15.82 5.25 1.52
CA PRO A 396 -17.24 5.00 1.26
C PRO A 396 -17.60 3.51 1.22
N TRP A 397 -16.67 2.64 0.79
CA TRP A 397 -16.91 1.19 0.79
C TRP A 397 -16.95 0.61 2.20
N LEU A 398 -16.08 1.07 3.09
CA LEU A 398 -16.14 0.71 4.52
C LEU A 398 -17.48 1.14 5.13
N ASP A 399 -17.91 2.37 4.82
CA ASP A 399 -19.17 2.95 5.32
C ASP A 399 -20.39 2.18 4.78
N GLU A 400 -20.44 1.89 3.47
CA GLU A 400 -21.51 1.11 2.83
C GLU A 400 -21.59 -0.34 3.35
N LEU A 401 -20.44 -0.94 3.66
CA LEU A 401 -20.37 -2.26 4.29
C LEU A 401 -20.67 -2.22 5.80
N GLY A 402 -20.78 -1.03 6.40
CA GLY A 402 -20.90 -0.90 7.86
C GLY A 402 -19.72 -1.55 8.61
N LEU A 403 -18.53 -1.56 8.01
CA LEU A 403 -17.31 -2.14 8.57
C LEU A 403 -16.32 -1.05 8.94
N ASP A 404 -15.73 -1.15 10.12
CA ASP A 404 -14.50 -0.43 10.41
C ASP A 404 -13.30 -1.16 9.77
N TRP A 405 -12.26 -0.42 9.37
CA TRP A 405 -11.08 -1.01 8.74
C TRP A 405 -10.36 -2.03 9.64
N THR A 406 -10.45 -1.89 10.97
CA THR A 406 -9.89 -2.86 11.94
C THR A 406 -10.59 -4.22 11.87
N ALA A 407 -11.80 -4.29 11.30
CA ALA A 407 -12.51 -5.56 11.11
C ALA A 407 -11.68 -6.56 10.28
N PHE A 408 -10.88 -6.07 9.33
CA PHE A 408 -10.00 -6.85 8.45
C PHE A 408 -8.84 -7.55 9.17
N ARG A 409 -8.65 -7.30 10.47
CA ARG A 409 -7.78 -8.14 11.32
C ARG A 409 -8.27 -9.57 11.42
N ARG A 410 -9.58 -9.79 11.37
CA ARG A 410 -10.12 -11.14 11.30
C ARG A 410 -9.82 -11.74 9.92
N PRO A 411 -9.53 -13.05 9.83
CA PRO A 411 -9.40 -13.70 8.54
C PRO A 411 -10.58 -13.37 7.62
N LEU A 412 -10.29 -12.98 6.38
CA LEU A 412 -11.31 -12.51 5.42
C LEU A 412 -12.48 -13.49 5.27
N HIS A 413 -12.22 -14.79 5.31
CA HIS A 413 -13.25 -15.81 5.22
C HIS A 413 -14.23 -15.79 6.40
N GLU A 414 -13.79 -15.41 7.60
CA GLU A 414 -14.66 -15.25 8.78
C GLU A 414 -15.55 -14.02 8.63
N LEU A 415 -15.00 -12.90 8.13
CA LEU A 415 -15.76 -11.68 7.83
C LEU A 415 -16.87 -11.97 6.80
N GLN A 416 -16.50 -12.57 5.68
CA GLN A 416 -17.45 -12.98 4.63
C GLN A 416 -18.51 -13.94 5.17
N THR A 417 -18.13 -14.88 6.05
CA THR A 417 -19.08 -15.79 6.69
C THR A 417 -20.05 -15.05 7.61
N SER A 418 -19.56 -14.12 8.43
CA SER A 418 -20.39 -13.31 9.32
C SER A 418 -21.39 -12.44 8.56
N TRP A 419 -20.96 -11.88 7.43
CA TRP A 419 -21.81 -11.11 6.51
C TRP A 419 -22.92 -11.98 5.91
N VAL A 420 -22.55 -13.15 5.36
CA VAL A 420 -23.52 -14.08 4.76
C VAL A 420 -24.54 -14.58 5.79
N ASN A 421 -24.10 -14.87 7.01
CA ASN A 421 -24.99 -15.31 8.08
C ASN A 421 -25.95 -14.18 8.52
N ALA A 422 -25.49 -12.92 8.57
CA ALA A 422 -26.33 -11.77 8.92
C ALA A 422 -27.43 -11.50 7.88
N LEU A 423 -27.20 -11.88 6.62
CA LEU A 423 -28.16 -11.76 5.52
C LEU A 423 -29.09 -12.96 5.38
N GLN A 424 -28.89 -14.03 6.18
CA GLN A 424 -29.73 -15.21 6.08
C GLN A 424 -31.15 -14.89 6.57
N PRO A 425 -32.18 -15.13 5.74
CA PRO A 425 -33.56 -14.90 6.15
C PRO A 425 -33.95 -15.76 7.36
N GLN A 426 -34.59 -15.13 8.35
CA GLN A 426 -34.90 -15.77 9.64
C GLN A 426 -35.94 -16.89 9.52
N ASP A 427 -36.83 -16.81 8.54
CA ASP A 427 -37.77 -17.86 8.16
C ASP A 427 -37.06 -19.13 7.68
N ILE A 428 -36.01 -18.98 6.86
CA ILE A 428 -35.18 -20.11 6.40
C ILE A 428 -34.43 -20.75 7.57
N GLU A 429 -33.84 -19.96 8.46
CA GLU A 429 -33.13 -20.49 9.65
C GLU A 429 -34.10 -21.21 10.60
N THR A 430 -35.31 -20.68 10.79
CA THR A 430 -36.37 -21.32 11.59
C THR A 430 -36.80 -22.65 10.97
N ALA A 431 -36.97 -22.71 9.65
CA ALA A 431 -37.33 -23.94 8.94
C ALA A 431 -36.23 -25.01 9.05
N LEU A 432 -34.96 -24.61 8.92
CA LEU A 432 -33.81 -25.51 9.09
C LEU A 432 -33.71 -26.06 10.51
N SER A 433 -33.87 -25.19 11.51
CA SER A 433 -33.86 -25.59 12.93
C SER A 433 -35.00 -26.55 13.25
N THR A 434 -36.20 -26.29 12.71
CA THR A 434 -37.37 -27.17 12.85
C THR A 434 -37.11 -28.56 12.24
N TRP A 435 -36.47 -28.60 11.06
CA TRP A 435 -36.10 -29.86 10.41
C TRP A 435 -35.05 -30.64 11.25
N GLU A 436 -34.06 -29.94 11.82
CA GLU A 436 -33.06 -30.53 12.71
C GLU A 436 -33.70 -31.18 13.95
N THR A 437 -34.59 -30.45 14.64
CA THR A 437 -35.33 -30.96 15.81
C THR A 437 -36.17 -32.17 15.43
N SER A 438 -36.87 -32.14 14.30
CA SER A 438 -37.66 -33.27 13.82
C SER A 438 -36.82 -34.52 13.55
N ILE A 439 -35.61 -34.38 13.00
CA ILE A 439 -34.69 -35.51 12.79
C ILE A 439 -34.27 -36.11 14.14
N HIS A 440 -33.95 -35.25 15.12
CA HIS A 440 -33.55 -35.69 16.45
C HIS A 440 -34.67 -36.47 17.16
N ASP A 441 -35.87 -35.90 17.22
CA ASP A 441 -37.00 -36.47 17.95
C ASP A 441 -37.46 -37.81 17.36
N GLN A 442 -37.58 -37.89 16.02
CA GLN A 442 -37.95 -39.13 15.35
C GLN A 442 -36.91 -40.24 15.53
N ALA A 443 -35.62 -39.91 15.46
CA ALA A 443 -34.55 -40.88 15.70
C ALA A 443 -34.56 -41.38 17.15
N LYS A 444 -34.77 -40.48 18.11
CA LYS A 444 -34.86 -40.80 19.55
C LYS A 444 -36.04 -41.73 19.84
N ASP A 445 -37.20 -41.45 19.27
CA ASP A 445 -38.39 -42.28 19.49
C ASP A 445 -38.29 -43.64 18.79
N LEU A 446 -37.68 -43.70 17.60
CA LEU A 446 -37.39 -44.97 16.93
C LEU A 446 -36.38 -45.81 17.72
N ALA A 447 -35.31 -45.20 18.24
CA ALA A 447 -34.30 -45.87 19.05
C ALA A 447 -34.94 -46.58 20.27
N LYS A 448 -35.85 -45.91 20.99
CA LYS A 448 -36.60 -46.52 22.12
C LYS A 448 -37.40 -47.75 21.70
N GLN A 449 -38.04 -47.71 20.52
CA GLN A 449 -38.88 -48.80 20.04
C GLN A 449 -38.05 -50.01 19.60
N VAL A 450 -36.93 -49.79 18.90
CA VAL A 450 -36.08 -50.89 18.42
C VAL A 450 -35.21 -51.50 19.54
N SER A 451 -34.88 -50.74 20.58
CA SER A 451 -34.18 -51.23 21.77
C SER A 451 -34.93 -52.35 22.48
N ALA A 452 -36.26 -52.27 22.49
CA ALA A 452 -37.13 -53.32 23.03
C ALA A 452 -37.11 -54.63 22.20
N LEU A 453 -36.64 -54.58 20.96
CA LEU A 453 -36.48 -55.74 20.08
C LEU A 453 -35.04 -56.30 20.15
N ASP A 454 -34.05 -55.43 19.95
CA ASP A 454 -32.61 -55.75 20.04
C ASP A 454 -31.82 -54.45 20.29
N ALA A 455 -31.10 -54.40 21.42
CA ALA A 455 -30.32 -53.24 21.82
C ALA A 455 -29.21 -52.86 20.81
N THR A 456 -28.75 -53.80 19.98
CA THR A 456 -27.74 -53.53 18.95
C THR A 456 -28.26 -52.67 17.79
N LEU A 457 -29.59 -52.55 17.63
CA LEU A 457 -30.21 -51.75 16.57
C LEU A 457 -30.18 -50.24 16.85
N GLU A 458 -30.00 -49.80 18.11
CA GLU A 458 -29.86 -48.38 18.46
C GLU A 458 -28.72 -47.71 17.69
N ALA A 459 -27.58 -48.39 17.59
CA ALA A 459 -26.41 -47.91 16.86
C ALA A 459 -26.72 -47.68 15.36
N SER A 460 -27.62 -48.49 14.78
CA SER A 460 -28.04 -48.34 13.38
C SER A 460 -28.95 -47.11 13.19
N VAL A 461 -29.83 -46.82 14.16
CA VAL A 461 -30.69 -45.62 14.17
C VAL A 461 -29.84 -44.36 14.34
N ASP A 462 -28.89 -44.37 15.27
CA ASP A 462 -27.96 -43.25 15.47
C ASP A 462 -27.10 -42.97 14.24
N ALA A 463 -26.61 -44.03 13.56
CA ALA A 463 -25.91 -43.89 12.29
C ALA A 463 -26.80 -43.29 11.19
N GLY A 464 -28.10 -43.63 11.17
CA GLY A 464 -29.11 -43.02 10.31
C GLY A 464 -29.29 -41.52 10.58
N ARG A 465 -29.49 -41.14 11.85
CA ARG A 465 -29.59 -39.73 12.30
C ARG A 465 -28.37 -38.93 11.88
N ALA A 466 -27.17 -39.47 12.11
CA ALA A 466 -25.92 -38.81 11.73
C ALA A 466 -25.83 -38.55 10.22
N ARG A 467 -26.27 -39.50 9.38
CA ARG A 467 -26.35 -39.29 7.92
C ARG A 467 -27.36 -38.20 7.55
N MET A 468 -28.53 -38.16 8.17
CA MET A 468 -29.54 -37.13 7.90
C MET A 468 -29.04 -35.73 8.30
N ASN A 469 -28.39 -35.60 9.46
CA ASN A 469 -27.77 -34.34 9.88
C ASN A 469 -26.69 -33.89 8.88
N LYS A 470 -25.90 -34.82 8.34
CA LYS A 470 -24.92 -34.52 7.29
C LYS A 470 -25.59 -33.99 6.01
N GLU A 471 -26.76 -34.50 5.63
CA GLU A 471 -27.52 -33.96 4.50
C GLU A 471 -28.11 -32.57 4.79
N LEU A 472 -28.61 -32.34 6.01
CA LEU A 472 -29.07 -31.02 6.45
C LEU A 472 -27.94 -29.98 6.36
N GLU A 473 -26.74 -30.32 6.83
CA GLU A 473 -25.56 -29.44 6.73
C GLU A 473 -25.15 -29.16 5.28
N ARG A 474 -25.31 -30.12 4.37
CA ARG A 474 -25.12 -29.88 2.93
C ARG A 474 -26.13 -28.87 2.39
N VAL A 475 -27.39 -28.91 2.84
CA VAL A 475 -28.41 -27.92 2.46
C VAL A 475 -28.04 -26.53 3.01
N ARG A 476 -27.68 -26.43 4.30
CA ARG A 476 -27.17 -25.17 4.91
C ARG A 476 -26.02 -24.57 4.09
N THR A 477 -25.06 -25.41 3.71
CA THR A 477 -23.91 -24.99 2.88
C THR A 477 -24.34 -24.47 1.51
N LYS A 478 -25.32 -25.10 0.84
CA LYS A 478 -25.85 -24.63 -0.46
C LYS A 478 -26.57 -23.29 -0.34
N ILE A 479 -27.32 -23.07 0.74
CA ILE A 479 -27.99 -21.79 1.02
C ILE A 479 -26.95 -20.68 1.21
N ARG A 480 -25.95 -20.89 2.07
CA ARG A 480 -24.84 -19.93 2.26
C ARG A 480 -24.12 -19.60 0.94
N ARG A 481 -23.88 -20.60 0.08
CA ARG A 481 -23.31 -20.40 -1.27
C ARG A 481 -24.22 -19.62 -2.21
N ALA A 482 -25.54 -19.74 -2.09
CA ALA A 482 -26.48 -18.96 -2.89
C ALA A 482 -26.48 -17.48 -2.45
N ILE A 483 -26.50 -17.22 -1.15
CA ILE A 483 -26.38 -15.86 -0.59
C ILE A 483 -25.05 -15.23 -1.00
N ARG A 484 -23.93 -15.95 -0.84
CA ARG A 484 -22.60 -15.46 -1.25
C ARG A 484 -22.52 -15.07 -2.72
N ARG A 485 -23.18 -15.83 -3.62
CA ARG A 485 -23.23 -15.52 -5.05
C ARG A 485 -24.08 -14.28 -5.34
N ARG A 486 -25.22 -14.14 -4.65
CA ARG A 486 -26.07 -12.94 -4.73
C ARG A 486 -25.30 -11.69 -4.30
N GLU A 487 -24.49 -11.80 -3.25
CA GLU A 487 -23.69 -10.71 -2.67
C GLU A 487 -22.27 -10.60 -3.27
N SER A 488 -22.05 -11.11 -4.48
CA SER A 488 -20.71 -11.18 -5.11
C SER A 488 -19.98 -9.83 -5.16
N VAL A 489 -20.69 -8.73 -5.38
CA VAL A 489 -20.13 -7.37 -5.36
C VAL A 489 -19.54 -7.03 -3.99
N GLN A 490 -20.26 -7.30 -2.91
CA GLN A 490 -19.79 -7.02 -1.55
C GLN A 490 -18.65 -7.96 -1.16
N MET A 491 -18.70 -9.23 -1.58
CA MET A 491 -17.59 -10.17 -1.37
C MET A 491 -16.30 -9.67 -2.02
N ASN A 492 -16.39 -9.18 -3.27
CA ASN A 492 -15.24 -8.65 -3.97
C ASN A 492 -14.73 -7.32 -3.38
N ARG A 493 -15.62 -6.44 -2.90
CA ARG A 493 -15.22 -5.24 -2.15
C ARG A 493 -14.46 -5.59 -0.87
N MET A 494 -14.92 -6.59 -0.11
CA MET A 494 -14.19 -7.06 1.08
C MET A 494 -12.83 -7.65 0.72
N GLU A 495 -12.72 -8.44 -0.36
CA GLU A 495 -11.44 -8.97 -0.85
C GLU A 495 -10.45 -7.85 -1.17
N ARG A 496 -10.88 -6.84 -1.93
CA ARG A 496 -10.06 -5.68 -2.29
C ARG A 496 -9.65 -4.84 -1.08
N LEU A 497 -10.57 -4.58 -0.16
CA LEU A 497 -10.27 -3.86 1.08
C LEU A 497 -9.24 -4.63 1.90
N ALA A 498 -9.37 -5.96 2.02
CA ALA A 498 -8.41 -6.80 2.73
C ALA A 498 -7.01 -6.69 2.11
N SER A 499 -6.86 -6.80 0.78
CA SER A 499 -5.58 -6.62 0.09
C SER A 499 -4.93 -5.25 0.37
N ARG A 500 -5.72 -4.21 0.61
CA ARG A 500 -5.23 -2.85 0.90
C ARG A 500 -4.78 -2.67 2.34
N VAL A 501 -5.65 -3.00 3.30
CA VAL A 501 -5.42 -2.70 4.72
C VAL A 501 -4.67 -3.80 5.46
N MET A 502 -4.88 -5.06 5.05
CA MET A 502 -4.25 -6.26 5.61
C MET A 502 -3.70 -7.18 4.51
N PRO A 503 -2.78 -6.69 3.66
CA PRO A 503 -2.16 -7.49 2.60
C PRO A 503 -1.55 -8.77 3.18
N ALA A 504 -1.79 -9.89 2.50
CA ALA A 504 -1.42 -11.24 2.96
C ALA A 504 -1.92 -11.60 4.38
N GLY A 505 -2.98 -10.95 4.87
CA GLY A 505 -3.55 -11.18 6.20
C GLY A 505 -2.77 -10.56 7.36
N ALA A 506 -1.79 -9.70 7.08
CA ALA A 506 -0.98 -9.01 8.08
C ALA A 506 -1.05 -7.48 7.91
N LEU A 507 -0.62 -6.73 8.94
CA LEU A 507 -0.61 -5.27 8.90
C LEU A 507 0.19 -4.75 7.70
N GLN A 508 -0.39 -3.82 6.95
CA GLN A 508 0.20 -3.21 5.75
C GLN A 508 1.67 -2.84 5.94
N GLU A 509 2.01 -2.15 7.02
CA GLU A 509 3.37 -1.69 7.29
C GLU A 509 4.41 -2.81 7.47
N ARG A 510 3.97 -4.03 7.77
CA ARG A 510 4.84 -5.21 7.92
C ARG A 510 4.98 -6.00 6.64
N THR A 511 4.09 -5.79 5.68
CA THR A 511 3.99 -6.66 4.50
C THR A 511 4.45 -5.92 3.25
N ILE A 512 4.02 -4.67 3.06
CA ILE A 512 4.22 -3.93 1.81
C ILE A 512 5.56 -3.22 1.80
N ALA A 513 6.30 -3.38 0.71
CA ALA A 513 7.60 -2.78 0.52
C ALA A 513 7.54 -1.24 0.47
N THR A 514 8.56 -0.59 1.04
CA THR A 514 8.72 0.86 1.10
C THR A 514 8.68 1.50 -0.29
N TRP A 515 9.35 0.90 -1.28
CA TRP A 515 9.33 1.39 -2.67
C TRP A 515 7.92 1.33 -3.28
N SER A 516 7.12 0.31 -2.93
CA SER A 516 5.76 0.15 -3.44
C SER A 516 4.83 1.24 -2.90
N VAL A 517 5.05 1.69 -1.66
CA VAL A 517 4.37 2.86 -1.10
C VAL A 517 4.71 4.11 -1.90
N LEU A 518 5.99 4.35 -2.20
CA LEU A 518 6.41 5.50 -3.01
C LEU A 518 5.81 5.48 -4.42
N SER A 519 5.78 4.33 -5.09
CA SER A 519 5.19 4.18 -6.42
C SER A 519 3.71 4.60 -6.47
N HIS A 520 2.95 4.35 -5.40
CA HIS A 520 1.50 4.58 -5.38
C HIS A 520 1.09 5.90 -4.74
N PHE A 521 1.85 6.38 -3.75
CA PHE A 521 1.51 7.57 -2.96
C PHE A 521 2.44 8.76 -3.22
N GLY A 522 3.45 8.59 -4.08
CA GLY A 522 4.37 9.62 -4.53
C GLY A 522 5.67 9.71 -3.70
N ASP A 523 6.70 10.31 -4.30
CA ASP A 523 8.07 10.36 -3.77
C ASP A 523 8.17 11.09 -2.42
N HIS A 524 7.27 12.03 -2.14
CA HIS A 524 7.23 12.82 -0.92
C HIS A 524 6.24 12.31 0.12
N VAL A 525 5.69 11.09 -0.04
CA VAL A 525 4.70 10.54 0.89
C VAL A 525 5.18 10.56 2.35
N PHE A 526 6.44 10.21 2.62
CA PHE A 526 6.95 10.18 3.98
C PHE A 526 7.16 11.58 4.58
N ASP A 527 7.47 12.59 3.74
CA ASP A 527 7.51 13.99 4.17
C ASP A 527 6.11 14.45 4.62
N HIS A 528 5.09 14.22 3.79
CA HIS A 528 3.72 14.58 4.14
C HIS A 528 3.17 13.78 5.34
N LEU A 529 3.59 12.52 5.51
CA LEU A 529 3.25 11.73 6.69
C LEU A 529 3.85 12.36 7.95
N MET A 530 5.12 12.80 7.90
CA MET A 530 5.75 13.48 9.03
C MET A 530 5.02 14.78 9.38
N GLU A 531 4.65 15.59 8.39
CA GLU A 531 3.87 16.82 8.59
C GLU A 531 2.50 16.52 9.21
N SER A 532 1.80 15.50 8.70
CA SER A 532 0.46 15.14 9.18
C SER A 532 0.45 14.54 10.58
N LEU A 533 1.58 13.95 11.01
CA LEU A 533 1.77 13.40 12.36
C LEU A 533 2.37 14.42 13.33
N GLU A 534 2.70 15.63 12.88
CA GLU A 534 3.22 16.68 13.74
C GLU A 534 2.21 17.00 14.86
N GLY A 535 2.66 16.84 16.12
CA GLY A 535 1.81 17.03 17.31
C GLY A 535 1.03 15.79 17.77
N GLN A 536 1.04 14.68 17.03
CA GLN A 536 0.48 13.40 17.51
C GLN A 536 1.51 12.63 18.33
N GLU A 537 1.09 11.87 19.35
CA GLU A 537 1.98 10.93 20.05
C GLU A 537 1.86 9.51 19.50
N PRO A 538 2.93 8.68 19.52
CA PRO A 538 2.92 7.34 18.94
C PRO A 538 2.28 6.27 19.84
N ASP A 539 1.26 6.63 20.62
CA ASP A 539 0.52 5.78 21.56
C ASP A 539 -0.72 5.10 20.95
N GLY A 540 -0.78 5.05 19.62
CA GLY A 540 -1.88 4.47 18.85
C GLY A 540 -1.43 4.02 17.46
N HIS A 541 -2.35 3.39 16.74
CA HIS A 541 -2.18 3.11 15.32
C HIS A 541 -2.91 4.16 14.50
N PHE A 542 -2.28 4.67 13.44
CA PHE A 542 -2.83 5.74 12.64
C PHE A 542 -3.29 5.20 11.29
N LEU A 543 -4.57 5.37 10.99
CA LEU A 543 -5.07 5.24 9.64
C LEU A 543 -4.90 6.59 8.95
N VAL A 544 -4.05 6.63 7.92
CA VAL A 544 -3.80 7.82 7.10
C VAL A 544 -4.53 7.68 5.79
N GLN A 545 -5.52 8.54 5.60
CA GLN A 545 -6.39 8.55 4.44
C GLN A 545 -5.93 9.62 3.45
N PHE A 546 -5.67 9.20 2.22
CA PHE A 546 -5.32 10.08 1.13
C PHE A 546 -6.61 10.45 0.40
N GLU A 547 -7.11 11.67 0.55
CA GLU A 547 -8.37 12.11 -0.10
C GLU A 547 -8.27 12.26 -1.64
N GLY A 548 -7.45 11.44 -2.31
CA GLY A 548 -7.10 11.59 -3.72
C GLY A 548 -6.14 12.76 -3.96
N VAL A 549 -5.59 12.83 -5.18
CA VAL A 549 -4.95 14.06 -5.67
C VAL A 549 -6.07 15.00 -6.06
N ARG A 550 -6.38 15.99 -5.22
CA ARG A 550 -7.13 17.15 -5.69
C ARG A 550 -6.31 17.76 -6.84
N PRO A 551 -6.89 18.01 -8.03
CA PRO A 551 -6.29 18.99 -8.93
C PRO A 551 -6.08 20.24 -8.09
N VAL A 552 -4.85 20.75 -8.06
CA VAL A 552 -4.47 21.89 -7.21
C VAL A 552 -5.57 22.94 -7.24
N GLU A 553 -6.34 23.04 -6.15
CA GLU A 553 -7.22 24.18 -5.92
C GLU A 553 -6.30 25.33 -5.53
N VAL A 554 -5.74 25.99 -6.54
CA VAL A 554 -5.17 27.31 -6.35
C VAL A 554 -6.36 28.22 -6.09
N GLU A 555 -6.51 28.70 -4.85
CA GLU A 555 -7.50 29.73 -4.50
C GLU A 555 -7.44 30.86 -5.54
N GLY A 556 -8.54 31.04 -6.29
CA GLY A 556 -8.67 32.10 -7.31
C GLY A 556 -8.71 31.64 -8.78
N VAL A 557 -8.53 30.35 -9.09
CA VAL A 557 -8.54 29.84 -10.47
C VAL A 557 -9.96 29.43 -10.91
N LYS A 558 -10.39 29.86 -12.11
CA LYS A 558 -11.75 29.63 -12.61
C LYS A 558 -11.92 28.16 -13.08
N PRO A 559 -13.12 27.54 -12.97
CA PRO A 559 -13.36 26.16 -13.44
C PRO A 559 -12.96 25.88 -14.90
N VAL A 560 -12.99 26.91 -15.75
CA VAL A 560 -12.55 26.86 -17.15
C VAL A 560 -11.03 26.60 -17.27
N GLU A 561 -10.24 27.19 -16.39
CA GLU A 561 -8.78 27.06 -16.35
C GLU A 561 -8.38 25.68 -15.82
N VAL A 562 -9.09 25.14 -14.82
CA VAL A 562 -8.91 23.76 -14.33
C VAL A 562 -9.21 22.75 -15.43
N LYS A 563 -10.35 22.89 -16.14
CA LYS A 563 -10.69 22.05 -17.29
C LYS A 563 -9.64 22.11 -18.41
N ALA A 564 -9.04 23.28 -18.63
CA ALA A 564 -8.01 23.46 -19.65
C ALA A 564 -6.71 22.73 -19.26
N SER A 565 -6.31 22.82 -17.99
CA SER A 565 -5.14 22.12 -17.44
C SER A 565 -5.28 20.60 -17.55
N ILE A 566 -6.39 20.04 -17.06
CA ILE A 566 -6.67 18.59 -17.15
C ILE A 566 -6.64 18.12 -18.60
N ARG A 567 -7.26 18.89 -19.51
CA ARG A 567 -7.25 18.58 -20.94
C ARG A 567 -5.83 18.58 -21.51
N GLN A 568 -5.00 19.56 -21.15
CA GLN A 568 -3.64 19.68 -21.67
C GLN A 568 -2.79 18.49 -21.21
N GLN A 569 -2.84 18.15 -19.92
CA GLN A 569 -2.10 17.02 -19.37
C GLN A 569 -2.53 15.69 -20.01
N ALA A 570 -3.84 15.51 -20.20
CA ALA A 570 -4.40 14.34 -20.85
C ALA A 570 -3.94 14.14 -22.28
N LEU A 571 -3.95 15.22 -23.07
CA LEU A 571 -3.50 15.14 -24.45
C LEU A 571 -1.99 14.92 -24.55
N GLN A 572 -1.21 15.50 -23.64
CA GLN A 572 0.24 15.31 -23.60
C GLN A 572 0.61 13.86 -23.26
N GLU A 573 -0.03 13.27 -22.24
CA GLU A 573 0.23 11.88 -21.86
C GLU A 573 -0.17 10.90 -22.97
N ARG A 574 -1.33 11.11 -23.59
CA ARG A 574 -1.76 10.31 -24.75
C ARG A 574 -0.76 10.39 -25.90
N GLN A 575 -0.25 11.57 -26.22
CA GLN A 575 0.75 11.75 -27.27
C GLN A 575 2.10 11.11 -26.92
N SER A 576 2.42 10.97 -25.63
CA SER A 576 3.64 10.29 -25.18
C SER A 576 3.53 8.75 -25.19
N MET A 577 2.31 8.20 -25.34
CA MET A 577 2.06 6.77 -25.38
C MET A 577 2.79 6.10 -26.55
N SER A 578 3.44 4.97 -26.31
CA SER A 578 4.07 4.20 -27.38
C SER A 578 3.01 3.64 -28.34
N SER A 579 3.35 3.46 -29.63
CA SER A 579 2.39 2.91 -30.61
C SER A 579 1.90 1.51 -30.25
N GLN A 580 2.73 0.70 -29.58
CA GLN A 580 2.35 -0.64 -29.12
C GLN A 580 1.35 -0.58 -27.97
N GLU A 581 1.60 0.29 -26.98
CA GLU A 581 0.69 0.50 -25.86
C GLU A 581 -0.66 1.05 -26.33
N TYR A 582 -0.63 2.05 -27.21
CA TYR A 582 -1.82 2.63 -27.82
C TYR A 582 -2.67 1.59 -28.56
N ALA A 583 -2.04 0.75 -29.38
CA ALA A 583 -2.73 -0.30 -30.11
C ALA A 583 -3.36 -1.33 -29.16
N SER A 584 -2.63 -1.77 -28.13
CA SER A 584 -3.12 -2.72 -27.14
C SER A 584 -4.32 -2.19 -26.35
N ARG A 585 -4.21 -0.98 -25.79
CA ARG A 585 -5.28 -0.33 -25.02
C ARG A 585 -6.52 -0.08 -25.90
N SER A 586 -6.32 0.36 -27.14
CA SER A 586 -7.43 0.61 -28.06
C SER A 586 -8.14 -0.68 -28.49
N LEU A 587 -7.38 -1.77 -28.68
CA LEU A 587 -7.96 -3.10 -28.97
C LEU A 587 -8.89 -3.54 -27.84
N ASN A 588 -8.46 -3.46 -26.58
CA ASN A 588 -9.28 -3.84 -25.43
C ASN A 588 -10.56 -2.99 -25.31
N ILE A 589 -10.47 -1.69 -25.59
CA ILE A 589 -11.65 -0.80 -25.65
C ILE A 589 -12.60 -1.28 -26.75
N SER A 590 -12.08 -1.56 -27.95
CA SER A 590 -12.87 -2.05 -29.07
C SER A 590 -13.54 -3.40 -28.75
N GLU A 591 -12.83 -4.35 -28.16
CA GLU A 591 -13.40 -5.64 -27.73
C GLU A 591 -14.52 -5.47 -26.71
N THR A 592 -14.35 -4.53 -25.77
CA THR A 592 -15.38 -4.20 -24.77
C THR A 592 -16.62 -3.61 -25.44
N LEU A 593 -16.45 -2.66 -26.37
CA LEU A 593 -17.56 -2.11 -27.16
C LEU A 593 -18.30 -3.19 -27.94
N ILE A 594 -17.57 -4.11 -28.60
CA ILE A 594 -18.12 -5.23 -29.37
C ILE A 594 -18.96 -6.15 -28.47
N ALA A 595 -18.45 -6.50 -27.29
CA ALA A 595 -19.19 -7.29 -26.32
C ALA A 595 -20.50 -6.60 -25.91
N GLN A 596 -20.45 -5.29 -25.68
CA GLN A 596 -21.59 -4.51 -25.22
C GLN A 596 -22.68 -4.32 -26.28
N ILE A 597 -22.33 -4.13 -27.55
CA ILE A 597 -23.35 -4.04 -28.62
C ILE A 597 -23.99 -5.41 -28.92
N LYS A 598 -23.26 -6.52 -28.74
CA LYS A 598 -23.85 -7.87 -28.84
C LYS A 598 -24.86 -8.14 -27.73
N GLU A 599 -24.63 -7.58 -26.55
CA GLU A 599 -25.53 -7.68 -25.39
C GLU A 599 -26.74 -6.76 -25.55
N ALA A 600 -26.51 -5.48 -25.84
CA ALA A 600 -27.56 -4.46 -25.94
C ALA A 600 -28.42 -4.59 -27.21
N LYS A 601 -27.87 -5.19 -28.28
CA LYS A 601 -28.52 -5.37 -29.59
C LYS A 601 -29.19 -4.09 -30.12
N PRO A 602 -28.45 -2.97 -30.20
CA PRO A 602 -29.01 -1.73 -30.76
C PRO A 602 -29.28 -1.92 -32.26
N THR A 603 -30.28 -1.21 -32.76
CA THR A 603 -30.55 -1.09 -34.20
C THR A 603 -29.72 0.04 -34.83
N LYS A 604 -29.41 1.09 -34.05
CA LYS A 604 -28.71 2.29 -34.52
C LYS A 604 -27.73 2.82 -33.46
N ILE A 605 -26.48 3.07 -33.87
CA ILE A 605 -25.43 3.66 -33.02
C ILE A 605 -24.94 4.96 -33.65
N ALA A 606 -24.89 6.02 -32.86
CA ALA A 606 -24.14 7.22 -33.20
C ALA A 606 -22.76 7.18 -32.50
N THR A 607 -21.70 7.52 -33.21
CA THR A 607 -20.32 7.46 -32.68
C THR A 607 -19.47 8.62 -33.16
N PHE A 608 -18.35 8.90 -32.49
CA PHE A 608 -17.27 9.71 -33.04
C PHE A 608 -16.39 8.91 -34.01
N LEU A 609 -15.61 9.62 -34.82
CA LEU A 609 -14.55 9.06 -35.63
C LEU A 609 -13.21 9.37 -34.95
N PRO A 610 -12.40 8.34 -34.61
CA PRO A 610 -11.20 8.55 -33.80
C PRO A 610 -10.10 9.22 -34.60
N LYS A 611 -9.42 10.18 -33.97
CA LYS A 611 -8.22 10.81 -34.50
C LYS A 611 -6.97 10.04 -34.05
N ILE A 612 -6.52 9.13 -34.93
CA ILE A 612 -5.45 8.16 -34.63
C ILE A 612 -4.08 8.84 -34.46
N ASP A 613 -3.79 9.90 -35.22
CA ASP A 613 -2.53 10.66 -35.16
C ASP A 613 -2.30 11.39 -33.84
N VAL A 614 -3.35 11.54 -33.01
CA VAL A 614 -3.24 12.10 -31.65
C VAL A 614 -3.60 11.09 -30.56
N HIS A 615 -3.56 9.79 -30.89
CA HIS A 615 -3.85 8.67 -29.99
C HIS A 615 -5.21 8.78 -29.27
N GLU A 616 -6.28 9.12 -29.99
CA GLU A 616 -7.64 8.85 -29.49
C GLU A 616 -7.93 7.34 -29.50
N PRO A 617 -8.72 6.80 -28.55
CA PRO A 617 -9.07 5.37 -28.55
C PRO A 617 -9.53 4.90 -29.94
N ASP A 618 -8.79 3.95 -30.52
CA ASP A 618 -9.14 3.40 -31.83
C ASP A 618 -10.34 2.47 -31.71
N ILE A 619 -11.51 2.99 -32.07
CA ILE A 619 -12.79 2.27 -32.07
C ILE A 619 -13.20 1.78 -33.46
N ARG A 620 -12.35 1.90 -34.48
CA ARG A 620 -12.66 1.44 -35.85
C ARG A 620 -13.02 -0.05 -35.90
N PRO A 621 -12.33 -0.96 -35.18
CA PRO A 621 -12.73 -2.37 -35.12
C PRO A 621 -14.14 -2.57 -34.55
N ALA A 622 -14.55 -1.76 -33.57
CA ALA A 622 -15.90 -1.83 -33.00
C ALA A 622 -16.97 -1.32 -33.99
N ILE A 623 -16.65 -0.32 -34.82
CA ILE A 623 -17.52 0.16 -35.90
C ILE A 623 -17.70 -0.93 -36.97
N GLU A 624 -16.62 -1.58 -37.39
CA GLU A 624 -16.67 -2.68 -38.36
C GLU A 624 -17.50 -3.86 -37.85
N ALA A 625 -17.34 -4.20 -36.57
CA ALA A 625 -18.16 -5.22 -35.93
C ALA A 625 -19.65 -4.83 -35.86
N ALA A 626 -19.96 -3.54 -35.66
CA ALA A 626 -21.34 -3.06 -35.68
C ALA A 626 -21.98 -3.24 -37.06
N TRP A 627 -21.27 -2.89 -38.14
CA TRP A 627 -21.73 -3.17 -39.51
C TRP A 627 -21.92 -4.66 -39.78
N ALA A 628 -20.98 -5.50 -39.33
CA ALA A 628 -21.09 -6.96 -39.48
C ALA A 628 -22.30 -7.55 -38.73
N LEU A 629 -22.77 -6.88 -37.69
CA LEU A 629 -23.98 -7.23 -36.93
C LEU A 629 -25.27 -6.63 -37.54
N GLY A 630 -25.17 -5.88 -38.65
CA GLY A 630 -26.31 -5.22 -39.30
C GLY A 630 -26.81 -3.98 -38.57
N ILE A 631 -25.99 -3.38 -37.71
CA ILE A 631 -26.31 -2.17 -36.95
C ILE A 631 -26.04 -0.94 -37.81
N GLU A 632 -26.99 0.01 -37.87
CA GLU A 632 -26.79 1.27 -38.58
C GLU A 632 -25.82 2.17 -37.78
N VAL A 633 -24.69 2.54 -38.37
CA VAL A 633 -23.68 3.41 -37.74
C VAL A 633 -23.76 4.82 -38.30
N MET A 634 -23.92 5.80 -37.41
CA MET A 634 -23.98 7.22 -37.74
C MET A 634 -22.76 7.95 -37.18
N VAL A 635 -22.16 8.83 -37.97
CA VAL A 635 -20.95 9.59 -37.61
C VAL A 635 -21.19 11.10 -37.71
N PRO A 636 -20.44 11.92 -36.95
CA PRO A 636 -20.66 13.36 -36.90
C PRO A 636 -20.31 14.03 -38.23
N LYS A 637 -21.18 14.95 -38.63
CA LYS A 637 -20.95 15.95 -39.68
C LYS A 637 -21.11 17.33 -39.08
N TRP A 638 -20.10 18.16 -39.25
CA TRP A 638 -20.05 19.50 -38.67
C TRP A 638 -19.32 20.47 -39.61
N SER A 639 -19.50 21.77 -39.36
CA SER A 639 -18.82 22.83 -40.11
C SER A 639 -18.14 23.78 -39.14
N LEU A 640 -16.98 24.33 -39.50
CA LEU A 640 -16.35 25.40 -38.73
C LEU A 640 -17.22 26.67 -38.64
N LEU A 641 -18.14 26.85 -39.59
CA LEU A 641 -19.05 27.99 -39.67
C LEU A 641 -20.32 27.80 -38.83
N SER A 642 -20.57 26.60 -38.30
CA SER A 642 -21.75 26.30 -37.48
C SER A 642 -21.38 25.54 -36.20
N PRO A 643 -21.89 25.95 -35.03
CA PRO A 643 -21.69 25.22 -33.78
C PRO A 643 -22.49 23.90 -33.71
N GLU A 644 -23.32 23.61 -34.71
CA GLU A 644 -24.20 22.45 -34.78
C GLU A 644 -23.50 21.22 -35.38
N MET A 645 -23.71 20.08 -34.74
CA MET A 645 -23.22 18.77 -35.17
C MET A 645 -24.42 17.87 -35.48
N THR A 646 -24.44 17.31 -36.69
CA THR A 646 -25.46 16.35 -37.12
C THR A 646 -24.82 14.97 -37.26
N PHE A 647 -25.63 13.91 -37.25
CA PHE A 647 -25.13 12.54 -37.45
C PHE A 647 -25.64 12.01 -38.78
N VAL A 648 -24.75 11.40 -39.57
CA VAL A 648 -25.05 10.85 -40.90
C VAL A 648 -24.63 9.39 -40.94
N SER A 649 -25.50 8.53 -41.46
CA SER A 649 -25.25 7.10 -41.58
C SER A 649 -24.16 6.81 -42.60
N ILE A 650 -23.27 5.89 -42.25
CA ILE A 650 -22.21 5.37 -43.12
C ILE A 650 -22.29 3.84 -43.15
N ALA A 651 -22.06 3.27 -44.33
CA ALA A 651 -22.05 1.82 -44.55
C ALA A 651 -20.63 1.27 -44.72
N THR A 652 -19.68 2.13 -45.08
CA THR A 652 -18.27 1.77 -45.29
C THR A 652 -17.35 2.95 -44.96
N TRP A 653 -16.06 2.66 -44.77
CA TRP A 653 -15.02 3.68 -44.67
C TRP A 653 -14.90 4.54 -45.93
N ASP A 654 -15.35 4.05 -47.08
CA ASP A 654 -15.39 4.84 -48.31
C ASP A 654 -16.44 5.97 -48.26
N ASP A 655 -17.32 6.02 -47.27
CA ASP A 655 -18.31 7.11 -47.11
C ASP A 655 -17.73 8.33 -46.37
N VAL A 656 -16.50 8.24 -45.85
CA VAL A 656 -15.84 9.31 -45.09
C VAL A 656 -14.58 9.81 -45.80
N THR A 657 -14.35 11.11 -45.73
CA THR A 657 -13.14 11.76 -46.27
C THR A 657 -12.54 12.66 -45.21
N VAL A 658 -11.23 12.83 -45.27
CA VAL A 658 -10.51 13.78 -44.41
C VAL A 658 -10.81 15.20 -44.87
N ASP A 659 -11.28 16.05 -43.95
CA ASP A 659 -11.51 17.47 -44.20
C ASP A 659 -10.19 18.29 -44.18
N ASP A 660 -10.30 19.58 -44.45
CA ASP A 660 -9.17 20.52 -44.46
C ASP A 660 -8.47 20.69 -43.11
N GLN A 661 -9.05 20.16 -42.03
CA GLN A 661 -8.53 20.19 -40.67
C GLN A 661 -8.02 18.83 -40.18
N GLY A 662 -8.02 17.81 -41.05
CA GLY A 662 -7.55 16.47 -40.72
C GLY A 662 -8.58 15.60 -39.96
N TYR A 663 -9.86 15.98 -39.92
CA TYR A 663 -10.92 15.15 -39.34
C TYR A 663 -11.62 14.32 -40.42
N LEU A 664 -11.89 13.05 -40.12
CA LEU A 664 -12.77 12.25 -40.96
C LEU A 664 -14.21 12.77 -40.83
N GLN A 665 -14.83 13.08 -41.97
CA GLN A 665 -16.22 13.50 -42.05
C GLN A 665 -16.95 12.78 -43.19
N PRO A 666 -18.26 12.51 -43.05
CA PRO A 666 -19.05 11.88 -44.10
C PRO A 666 -19.23 12.84 -45.29
N HIS A 667 -18.85 12.38 -46.48
CA HIS A 667 -19.14 13.12 -47.71
C HIS A 667 -20.49 12.68 -48.28
N ARG A 668 -21.27 13.63 -48.78
CA ARG A 668 -22.63 13.33 -49.27
C ARG A 668 -22.54 12.41 -50.50
N HIS A 669 -23.14 11.21 -50.44
CA HIS A 669 -23.73 10.61 -51.63
C HIS A 669 -25.01 11.40 -51.97
N GLU A 670 -24.90 12.41 -52.84
CA GLU A 670 -26.07 13.18 -53.30
C GLU A 670 -26.94 12.37 -54.26
N GLY A 671 -28.04 11.83 -53.74
CA GLY A 671 -29.25 11.62 -54.53
C GLY A 671 -30.06 12.92 -54.61
N ARG A 672 -29.86 13.68 -55.71
CA ARG A 672 -30.74 14.74 -56.27
C ARG A 672 -30.80 16.12 -55.58
N ALA A 673 -30.32 17.14 -56.30
CA ALA A 673 -30.36 18.57 -55.95
C ALA A 673 -31.78 19.17 -55.81
N PRO A 674 -31.91 20.32 -55.12
CA PRO A 674 -32.27 21.53 -55.87
C PRO A 674 -31.59 22.87 -55.44
N SER A 675 -31.31 23.65 -56.48
CA SER A 675 -31.26 25.12 -56.67
C SER A 675 -30.88 26.12 -55.56
N LYS A 676 -29.77 26.84 -55.84
CA LYS A 676 -29.48 28.28 -55.71
C LYS A 676 -30.35 29.16 -54.78
N GLY A 677 -29.70 29.80 -53.81
CA GLY A 677 -30.13 30.99 -53.07
C GLY A 677 -28.94 31.63 -52.31
N GLU A 678 -28.91 32.96 -52.23
CA GLU A 678 -27.77 33.88 -52.02
C GLU A 678 -27.13 33.96 -50.61
N PRO A 679 -25.95 34.61 -50.45
CA PRO A 679 -25.16 34.60 -49.22
C PRO A 679 -25.51 35.75 -48.27
N HIS A 680 -25.80 35.44 -47.00
CA HIS A 680 -25.85 36.43 -45.92
C HIS A 680 -24.46 36.59 -45.25
N THR A 681 -23.88 37.77 -45.40
CA THR A 681 -22.67 38.20 -44.69
C THR A 681 -23.00 38.58 -43.24
N HIS A 682 -22.42 37.89 -42.26
CA HIS A 682 -22.32 38.36 -40.87
C HIS A 682 -20.86 38.68 -40.52
N LYS A 683 -20.64 39.87 -39.94
CA LYS A 683 -19.33 40.38 -39.51
C LYS A 683 -18.81 39.62 -38.28
N MET A 684 -17.51 39.31 -38.27
CA MET A 684 -16.80 38.78 -37.10
C MET A 684 -16.74 39.82 -35.97
N GLY A 685 -17.13 39.44 -34.74
CA GLY A 685 -16.81 40.23 -33.55
C GLY A 685 -17.71 40.13 -32.32
N GLU A 686 -18.87 39.49 -32.36
CA GLU A 686 -19.77 39.37 -31.18
C GLU A 686 -19.93 37.92 -30.69
N PRO A 687 -19.98 37.67 -29.36
CA PRO A 687 -20.27 36.34 -28.81
C PRO A 687 -21.69 35.92 -29.17
N MET A 688 -21.82 34.76 -29.83
CA MET A 688 -23.12 34.22 -30.25
C MET A 688 -23.89 33.56 -29.09
N PRO A 689 -25.23 33.61 -29.06
CA PRO A 689 -26.04 33.10 -27.94
C PRO A 689 -26.05 31.55 -27.86
N ASN A 690 -26.16 31.03 -26.63
CA ASN A 690 -26.14 29.59 -26.27
C ASN A 690 -27.45 28.81 -26.59
N THR A 691 -28.21 29.16 -27.63
CA THR A 691 -29.51 28.50 -27.90
C THR A 691 -29.64 28.08 -29.36
N PRO A 692 -29.88 26.80 -29.68
CA PRO A 692 -30.09 26.36 -31.06
C PRO A 692 -31.40 26.94 -31.62
N THR A 693 -31.37 27.32 -32.90
CA THR A 693 -32.53 27.86 -33.63
C THR A 693 -33.54 26.76 -33.98
N PRO A 694 -34.85 27.08 -34.13
CA PRO A 694 -35.92 26.07 -34.28
C PRO A 694 -35.83 25.14 -35.51
N ASP A 695 -35.00 25.46 -36.51
CA ASP A 695 -34.84 24.70 -37.75
C ASP A 695 -33.79 23.57 -37.69
N SER A 696 -33.09 23.38 -36.56
CA SER A 696 -32.01 22.38 -36.40
C SER A 696 -32.48 21.00 -35.92
N LEU A 697 -33.78 20.70 -35.97
CA LEU A 697 -34.36 19.51 -35.35
C LEU A 697 -34.32 18.29 -36.28
N LEU A 698 -33.78 17.18 -35.76
CA LEU A 698 -33.73 15.89 -36.42
C LEU A 698 -35.14 15.25 -36.48
N PRO A 699 -35.55 14.58 -37.58
CA PRO A 699 -36.81 13.83 -37.61
C PRO A 699 -36.79 12.66 -36.60
N GLU A 700 -37.92 12.36 -35.93
CA GLU A 700 -38.03 11.33 -34.86
C GLU A 700 -37.46 9.95 -35.22
N SER A 701 -37.49 9.55 -36.50
CA SER A 701 -36.93 8.28 -37.00
C SER A 701 -35.39 8.23 -37.09
N SER A 702 -34.70 9.26 -36.62
CA SER A 702 -33.24 9.42 -36.76
C SER A 702 -32.44 9.42 -35.45
N LEU A 703 -33.08 9.21 -34.29
CA LEU A 703 -32.37 9.11 -33.02
C LEU A 703 -31.66 7.74 -32.86
N PRO A 704 -30.43 7.70 -32.34
CA PRO A 704 -29.70 6.46 -32.10
C PRO A 704 -30.14 5.79 -30.79
N ASP A 705 -30.01 4.46 -30.71
CA ASP A 705 -30.23 3.71 -29.46
C ASP A 705 -29.09 3.96 -28.46
N ILE A 706 -27.86 4.08 -29.00
CA ILE A 706 -26.63 4.26 -28.23
C ILE A 706 -25.79 5.36 -28.87
N LEU A 707 -25.23 6.23 -28.05
CA LEU A 707 -24.28 7.27 -28.44
C LEU A 707 -22.92 6.99 -27.80
N TRP A 708 -21.92 6.67 -28.62
CA TRP A 708 -20.51 6.59 -28.21
C TRP A 708 -19.88 7.98 -28.25
N ILE A 709 -19.42 8.45 -27.10
CA ILE A 709 -18.99 9.82 -26.88
C ILE A 709 -17.49 9.85 -26.56
N PRO A 710 -16.69 10.63 -27.28
CA PRO A 710 -15.28 10.76 -26.96
C PRO A 710 -15.11 11.64 -25.72
N ALA A 711 -14.16 11.27 -24.86
CA ALA A 711 -13.81 12.04 -23.69
C ALA A 711 -12.28 12.19 -23.56
N VAL A 712 -11.87 13.35 -23.04
CA VAL A 712 -10.48 13.60 -22.64
C VAL A 712 -10.27 13.12 -21.21
N ALA A 713 -11.21 13.43 -20.33
CA ALA A 713 -11.29 12.91 -18.99
C ALA A 713 -12.75 12.66 -18.59
N LEU A 714 -12.94 11.71 -17.68
CA LEU A 714 -14.24 11.35 -17.10
C LEU A 714 -14.11 11.28 -15.58
N ASP A 715 -15.21 11.37 -14.87
CA ASP A 715 -15.28 10.95 -13.47
C ASP A 715 -16.23 9.77 -13.28
N THR A 716 -16.11 9.06 -12.15
CA THR A 716 -16.97 7.91 -11.83
C THR A 716 -18.44 8.27 -11.60
N GLN A 717 -18.80 9.55 -11.59
CA GLN A 717 -20.19 10.05 -11.53
C GLN A 717 -20.72 10.44 -12.91
N GLY A 718 -19.97 10.15 -13.99
CA GLY A 718 -20.34 10.41 -15.37
C GLY A 718 -20.16 11.85 -15.83
N GLY A 719 -19.48 12.69 -15.04
CA GLY A 719 -19.02 13.98 -15.51
C GLY A 719 -17.94 13.81 -16.57
N ARG A 720 -17.93 14.72 -17.56
CA ARG A 720 -17.10 14.60 -18.76
C ARG A 720 -16.37 15.89 -19.08
N ILE A 721 -15.06 15.80 -19.31
CA ILE A 721 -14.30 16.85 -19.99
C ILE A 721 -14.08 16.42 -21.44
N GLY A 722 -14.72 17.12 -22.37
CA GLY A 722 -14.45 17.02 -23.80
C GLY A 722 -13.31 17.94 -24.26
N TYR A 723 -13.10 18.00 -25.57
CA TYR A 723 -12.03 18.76 -26.24
C TYR A 723 -12.24 20.29 -26.26
N GLY A 724 -13.26 20.81 -25.56
CA GLY A 724 -13.43 22.25 -25.30
C GLY A 724 -14.40 23.00 -26.22
N LYS A 725 -14.87 22.39 -27.32
CA LYS A 725 -15.81 23.04 -28.26
C LYS A 725 -17.31 22.76 -27.98
N GLY A 726 -17.63 21.85 -27.08
CA GLY A 726 -19.02 21.56 -26.64
C GLY A 726 -19.97 20.97 -27.69
N TYR A 727 -19.44 20.40 -28.79
CA TYR A 727 -20.27 19.84 -29.86
C TYR A 727 -21.19 18.70 -29.40
N PHE A 728 -20.66 17.75 -28.64
CA PHE A 728 -21.43 16.62 -28.11
C PHE A 728 -22.49 17.07 -27.10
N ASP A 729 -22.19 18.03 -26.23
CA ASP A 729 -23.16 18.52 -25.23
C ASP A 729 -24.34 19.22 -25.93
N ARG A 730 -24.08 20.01 -26.98
CA ARG A 730 -25.12 20.62 -27.82
C ARG A 730 -25.92 19.59 -28.62
N ALA A 731 -25.26 18.58 -29.18
CA ALA A 731 -25.94 17.53 -29.94
C ALA A 731 -26.87 16.70 -29.03
N ILE A 732 -26.40 16.31 -27.84
CA ILE A 732 -27.21 15.61 -26.84
C ILE A 732 -28.41 16.47 -26.45
N HIS A 733 -28.21 17.77 -26.20
CA HIS A 733 -29.30 18.68 -25.87
C HIS A 733 -30.34 18.78 -27.00
N ALA A 734 -29.89 18.87 -28.27
CA ALA A 734 -30.78 18.88 -29.43
C ALA A 734 -31.59 17.58 -29.58
N MET A 735 -30.98 16.42 -29.29
CA MET A 735 -31.67 15.12 -29.26
C MET A 735 -32.76 15.10 -28.18
N THR A 736 -32.45 15.59 -26.96
CA THR A 736 -33.42 15.70 -25.86
C THR A 736 -34.60 16.62 -26.20
N LEU A 737 -34.36 17.73 -26.90
CA LEU A 737 -35.42 18.66 -27.35
C LEU A 737 -36.31 18.03 -28.43
N THR A 738 -35.73 17.21 -29.30
CA THR A 738 -36.45 16.49 -30.37
C THR A 738 -37.44 15.49 -29.77
N GLU A 739 -37.03 14.72 -28.76
CA GLU A 739 -37.90 13.79 -28.03
C GLU A 739 -39.02 14.49 -27.24
N ALA A 740 -38.73 15.63 -26.62
CA ALA A 740 -39.71 16.38 -25.85
C ALA A 740 -40.85 16.91 -26.76
N LYS A 741 -40.55 17.21 -28.03
CA LYS A 741 -41.56 17.54 -29.05
C LYS A 741 -42.35 16.31 -29.50
N ALA A 742 -41.67 15.18 -29.70
CA ALA A 742 -42.30 13.90 -30.06
C ALA A 742 -43.32 13.41 -29.03
N SER A 743 -42.93 13.46 -27.75
CA SER A 743 -43.78 13.04 -26.63
C SER A 743 -45.00 13.95 -26.43
N LYS A 744 -44.93 15.22 -26.86
CA LYS A 744 -46.10 16.13 -26.86
C LYS A 744 -47.10 15.78 -27.97
N HIS A 745 -46.64 15.33 -29.14
CA HIS A 745 -47.50 14.89 -30.24
C HIS A 745 -48.07 13.47 -30.05
N ALA A 746 -47.38 12.59 -29.32
CA ALA A 746 -47.81 11.22 -29.02
C ALA A 746 -48.83 11.08 -27.87
N SER A 747 -49.41 12.19 -27.39
CA SER A 747 -50.39 12.21 -26.29
C SER A 747 -51.80 11.70 -26.68
N GLN A 748 -51.86 10.64 -27.49
CA GLN A 748 -53.11 9.92 -27.75
C GLN A 748 -52.95 8.44 -28.16
N GLN A 749 -51.89 7.71 -27.78
CA GLN A 749 -51.95 6.23 -27.69
C GLN A 749 -50.70 5.61 -27.02
N ALA A 750 -50.95 4.59 -26.20
CA ALA A 750 -50.02 3.62 -25.59
C ALA A 750 -49.11 4.06 -24.42
N LYS A 751 -49.53 3.67 -23.21
CA LYS A 751 -48.67 3.35 -22.06
C LYS A 751 -47.96 2.02 -22.35
N ASN A 752 -46.67 2.04 -22.64
CA ASN A 752 -45.72 0.96 -22.33
C ASN A 752 -44.31 1.56 -22.27
N GLY A 753 -43.64 1.39 -21.13
CA GLY A 753 -42.42 2.11 -20.77
C GLY A 753 -41.14 1.51 -21.36
N ALA A 754 -40.58 2.21 -22.34
CA ALA A 754 -39.14 2.21 -22.63
C ALA A 754 -38.73 3.68 -22.81
N SER A 755 -37.68 4.12 -22.11
CA SER A 755 -37.10 5.45 -22.32
C SER A 755 -36.58 5.54 -23.75
N THR A 756 -37.04 6.54 -24.50
CA THR A 756 -36.62 6.77 -25.89
C THR A 756 -35.27 7.50 -25.99
N GLN A 757 -34.57 7.72 -24.87
CA GLN A 757 -33.28 8.42 -24.85
C GLN A 757 -32.10 7.54 -25.24
N PRO A 758 -31.21 8.02 -26.13
CA PRO A 758 -29.98 7.33 -26.45
C PRO A 758 -29.17 7.04 -25.20
N GLN A 759 -28.68 5.81 -25.05
CA GLN A 759 -27.72 5.52 -23.98
C GLN A 759 -26.37 6.20 -24.27
N ARG A 760 -25.92 7.04 -23.35
CA ARG A 760 -24.66 7.82 -23.46
C ARG A 760 -23.50 7.00 -22.91
N TRP A 761 -22.67 6.46 -23.79
CA TRP A 761 -21.49 5.68 -23.44
C TRP A 761 -20.23 6.48 -23.75
N ALA A 762 -19.52 6.92 -22.72
CA ALA A 762 -18.27 7.62 -22.90
C ALA A 762 -17.11 6.65 -23.09
N VAL A 763 -16.22 6.96 -24.02
CA VAL A 763 -15.04 6.16 -24.35
C VAL A 763 -13.79 6.97 -24.01
N CYS A 764 -12.93 6.40 -23.16
CA CYS A 764 -11.70 7.04 -22.69
C CYS A 764 -10.70 5.98 -22.22
N PHE A 765 -9.40 6.30 -22.21
CA PHE A 765 -8.42 5.48 -21.50
C PHE A 765 -8.59 5.58 -19.98
N SER A 766 -8.35 4.48 -19.27
CA SER A 766 -8.56 4.35 -17.83
C SER A 766 -7.73 5.34 -17.01
N SER A 767 -6.53 5.72 -17.51
CA SER A 767 -5.65 6.72 -16.89
C SER A 767 -6.32 8.09 -16.65
N TRP A 768 -7.41 8.37 -17.37
CA TRP A 768 -8.12 9.66 -17.34
C TRP A 768 -9.55 9.54 -16.80
N VAL A 769 -9.82 8.49 -16.01
CA VAL A 769 -11.05 8.34 -15.24
C VAL A 769 -10.79 8.66 -13.78
N TYR A 770 -11.30 9.80 -13.33
CA TYR A 770 -11.19 10.31 -11.97
C TYR A 770 -12.25 9.70 -11.05
N THR A 771 -11.93 9.49 -9.78
CA THR A 771 -12.93 9.12 -8.77
C THR A 771 -13.73 10.32 -8.30
N ASP A 772 -13.10 11.49 -8.24
CA ASP A 772 -13.74 12.74 -7.80
C ASP A 772 -14.45 13.44 -8.97
N PRO A 773 -15.54 14.18 -8.70
CA PRO A 773 -16.27 14.91 -9.73
C PRO A 773 -15.36 15.89 -10.47
N LEU A 774 -15.31 15.79 -11.79
CA LEU A 774 -14.68 16.81 -12.63
C LEU A 774 -15.52 18.09 -12.55
N PRO A 775 -14.89 19.28 -12.63
CA PRO A 775 -15.63 20.54 -12.68
C PRO A 775 -16.69 20.45 -13.78
N GLN A 776 -17.97 20.70 -13.47
CA GLN A 776 -19.05 20.71 -14.46
C GLN A 776 -19.57 22.15 -14.67
N GLY A 777 -19.92 22.48 -15.90
CA GLY A 777 -20.68 23.68 -16.26
C GLY A 777 -22.18 23.38 -16.29
N PRO A 778 -23.03 24.42 -16.27
CA PRO A 778 -24.49 24.27 -16.24
C PRO A 778 -25.11 23.59 -17.49
N HIS A 779 -24.32 23.37 -18.54
CA HIS A 779 -24.74 22.76 -19.79
C HIS A 779 -24.09 21.40 -20.06
N ASP A 780 -23.21 20.92 -19.17
CA ASP A 780 -22.53 19.64 -19.35
C ASP A 780 -23.51 18.48 -19.13
N GLN A 781 -23.43 17.47 -19.98
CA GLN A 781 -24.30 16.30 -19.94
C GLN A 781 -23.60 15.13 -19.26
N THR A 782 -24.28 14.43 -18.35
CA THR A 782 -23.74 13.25 -17.67
C THR A 782 -23.84 12.00 -18.53
N MET A 783 -22.88 11.09 -18.34
CA MET A 783 -22.78 9.82 -19.07
C MET A 783 -23.50 8.71 -18.30
N HIS A 784 -24.02 7.70 -19.01
CA HIS A 784 -24.65 6.53 -18.39
C HIS A 784 -23.67 5.37 -18.20
N ARG A 785 -22.64 5.30 -19.05
CA ARG A 785 -21.58 4.29 -18.99
C ARG A 785 -20.24 4.89 -19.38
N ILE A 786 -19.18 4.36 -18.80
CA ILE A 786 -17.80 4.66 -19.14
C ILE A 786 -17.13 3.37 -19.60
N ILE A 787 -16.49 3.42 -20.75
CA ILE A 787 -15.84 2.28 -21.40
C ILE A 787 -14.35 2.60 -21.53
N THR A 788 -13.53 1.73 -20.94
CA THR A 788 -12.07 1.81 -20.91
C THR A 788 -11.46 0.47 -21.28
N GLU A 789 -10.14 0.43 -21.47
CA GLU A 789 -9.36 -0.79 -21.71
C GLU A 789 -9.41 -1.77 -20.52
N ASN A 790 -9.79 -1.28 -19.33
CA ASN A 790 -9.93 -2.08 -18.11
C ASN A 790 -11.37 -2.58 -17.88
N GLY A 791 -12.30 -2.23 -18.78
CA GLY A 791 -13.71 -2.63 -18.71
C GLY A 791 -14.68 -1.45 -18.54
N ILE A 792 -15.85 -1.75 -17.97
CA ILE A 792 -17.03 -0.88 -17.97
C ILE A 792 -17.34 -0.39 -16.56
N LEU A 793 -17.64 0.89 -16.42
CA LEU A 793 -18.25 1.48 -15.24
C LEU A 793 -19.67 1.92 -15.61
N ASN A 794 -20.67 1.39 -14.89
CA ASN A 794 -22.03 1.92 -14.96
C ASN A 794 -22.13 3.12 -14.01
N VAL A 795 -22.71 4.21 -14.51
CA VAL A 795 -22.84 5.49 -13.79
C VAL A 795 -24.28 5.67 -13.31
#